data_AF-A0A9Q2IJQ4-F1
#
_entry.id   AF-A0A9Q2IJQ4-F1
#
_cell.length_a   1.000
_cell.length_b   1.000
_cell.length_c   1.000
_cell.angle_alpha   90.00
_cell.angle_beta   90.00
_cell.angle_gamma   90.00
#
_symmetry.space_group_name_H-M   'P 1'
#
loop_
_entity.id
_entity.type
_entity.pdbx_description
1 polymer ?
#
loop_
_entity_poly.entity_id
_entity_poly.type
_entity_poly.pdbx_seq_one_letter_code
_entity_poly.pdbx_strand_id
1 'polypeptide(L)'
;MEIYNIRTTPDWTTGDKYTWVGPKTGGDWNDVANWQYDGVAATHVPNTQTNQGTVTIPAGVTVTVSSSTTTLANVNIKVAGTLDITSSSSALSVNNLEVTSGGTANIARALTANNGLQVDSNGTATFSNVTQDWSGSQSLRPSVASGGTLNFDNSNITLGSVNGNGIAGNLNIYNGSTVKTAGNSTTISGPITVSGANTSFTENSQLQSTLTLNDGAKATVTTYPADGTKVVFGTGHNTLVLPSDKYAANKLVLANLKEGDTLGVNGQTVTSATMTSDNVSLTTSSGTISPKSVTYDSSYTSAPTGDQKVAVDTSSGNGVICFLAGSMILTPTGEIAVENLTVGDSVIVNVSGREEIRPVTWAGRRTMTVRADLPADEAGFPVRILKDAISAGIPHKDLLVTAEHCLFLDGKFIPARMLVNGRSIHYDLSVSSYDYFHIETAEHSVITANGLLTESYLNTGNRGSFQQDGSVISLGGSIKSWVEDAAAPLTTDRATVEPMFRVIAARAEAAALPKVAQDVTLTADADLHLVTEDGTVLRKMRETNGYAMFMLPQNVRTVRLVSRTSRPADVVGPFVDDRRQLGVLVGNVALYDAGSTTSLSAHLTEETLSGWSALEGQTARWTTGNAEIQITDRATHSIAMLGVQILSSSQYIVSDVKTAAAQTA
;
A
#
# COMPACT_ATOMS: atom_id res chain seq x y z
N MET A 1 -61.59 64.49 -5.91
CA MET A 1 -60.70 64.13 -7.03
C MET A 1 -59.35 63.81 -6.44
N GLU A 2 -58.93 62.58 -6.63
CA GLU A 2 -57.76 61.96 -6.00
C GLU A 2 -56.46 62.66 -6.39
N ILE A 3 -55.61 62.82 -5.38
CA ILE A 3 -54.21 63.20 -5.52
C ILE A 3 -53.52 62.00 -6.17
N TYR A 4 -53.04 62.19 -7.40
CA TYR A 4 -52.16 61.23 -8.08
C TYR A 4 -50.88 61.10 -7.26
N ASN A 5 -50.81 60.07 -6.42
CA ASN A 5 -49.57 59.61 -5.81
C ASN A 5 -48.66 59.14 -6.94
N ILE A 6 -47.69 59.98 -7.29
CA ILE A 6 -46.52 59.58 -8.06
C ILE A 6 -45.81 58.52 -7.20
N ARG A 7 -46.07 57.24 -7.49
CA ARG A 7 -45.21 56.14 -7.07
C ARG A 7 -43.89 56.35 -7.79
N THR A 8 -42.97 57.08 -7.16
CA THR A 8 -41.56 56.99 -7.50
C THR A 8 -41.18 55.53 -7.29
N THR A 9 -40.86 54.83 -8.38
CA THR A 9 -40.11 53.57 -8.30
C THR A 9 -38.91 53.83 -7.37
N PRO A 10 -38.76 53.10 -6.24
CA PRO A 10 -37.60 53.28 -5.38
C PRO A 10 -36.34 53.12 -6.22
N ASP A 11 -35.33 53.96 -6.00
CA ASP A 11 -34.06 53.89 -6.69
C ASP A 11 -33.39 52.53 -6.39
N TRP A 12 -33.42 51.63 -7.37
CA TRP A 12 -33.04 50.20 -7.28
C TRP A 12 -31.52 50.00 -7.41
N THR A 13 -30.68 50.84 -6.78
CA THR A 13 -29.24 50.83 -7.07
C THR A 13 -28.29 50.93 -5.87
N THR A 14 -28.75 51.12 -4.63
CA THR A 14 -27.85 51.18 -3.47
C THR A 14 -28.17 50.06 -2.47
N GLY A 15 -27.41 48.98 -2.52
CA GLY A 15 -27.72 47.73 -1.82
C GLY A 15 -27.54 47.68 -0.31
N ASP A 16 -26.96 48.71 0.31
CA ASP A 16 -26.67 48.75 1.75
C ASP A 16 -27.91 49.06 2.61
N LYS A 17 -29.10 49.09 2.00
CA LYS A 17 -30.37 49.46 2.63
C LYS A 17 -31.18 48.27 3.13
N TYR A 18 -30.80 47.05 2.78
CA TYR A 18 -31.49 45.85 3.23
C TYR A 18 -31.01 45.40 4.62
N THR A 19 -31.96 45.27 5.55
CA THR A 19 -31.69 44.82 6.92
C THR A 19 -32.55 43.60 7.25
N TRP A 20 -31.94 42.59 7.85
CA TRP A 20 -32.66 41.42 8.35
C TRP A 20 -33.45 41.77 9.61
N VAL A 21 -34.76 41.49 9.59
CA VAL A 21 -35.68 41.63 10.74
C VAL A 21 -36.44 40.34 11.05
N GLY A 22 -36.11 39.26 10.35
CA GLY A 22 -36.69 37.94 10.54
C GLY A 22 -36.30 37.29 11.87
N PRO A 23 -36.71 36.03 12.09
CA PRO A 23 -36.40 35.31 13.32
C PRO A 23 -34.88 35.16 13.51
N LYS A 24 -34.47 34.97 14.77
CA LYS A 24 -33.07 34.72 15.10
C LYS A 24 -32.57 33.38 14.58
N THR A 25 -33.44 32.39 14.44
CA THR A 25 -33.09 31.05 13.97
C THR A 25 -34.07 30.57 12.91
N GLY A 26 -33.54 29.96 11.84
CA GLY A 26 -34.33 29.29 10.81
C GLY A 26 -35.17 30.20 9.91
N GLY A 27 -34.80 31.47 9.76
CA GLY A 27 -35.53 32.36 8.85
C GLY A 27 -35.11 32.17 7.40
N ASP A 28 -36.10 32.08 6.51
CA ASP A 28 -35.89 31.91 5.08
C ASP A 28 -35.52 33.24 4.42
N TRP A 29 -34.44 33.25 3.64
CA TRP A 29 -34.01 34.37 2.80
C TRP A 29 -35.14 34.83 1.86
N ASN A 30 -35.94 33.90 1.35
CA ASN A 30 -36.99 34.18 0.37
C ASN A 30 -38.30 34.71 0.96
N ASP A 31 -38.43 34.75 2.29
CA ASP A 31 -39.58 35.37 2.93
C ASP A 31 -39.36 36.89 3.05
N VAL A 32 -40.13 37.65 2.28
CA VAL A 32 -40.07 39.11 2.26
C VAL A 32 -40.36 39.75 3.62
N ALA A 33 -41.14 39.08 4.48
CA ALA A 33 -41.43 39.58 5.84
C ALA A 33 -40.19 39.63 6.73
N ASN A 34 -39.12 38.89 6.38
CA ASN A 34 -37.86 38.89 7.11
C ASN A 34 -36.95 40.07 6.75
N TRP A 35 -37.36 40.95 5.83
CA TRP A 35 -36.53 42.03 5.32
C TRP A 35 -37.17 43.40 5.51
N GLN A 36 -36.33 44.37 5.87
CA GLN A 36 -36.60 45.79 5.70
C GLN A 36 -35.72 46.37 4.60
N TYR A 37 -36.23 47.38 3.91
CA TYR A 37 -35.47 48.22 3.00
C TYR A 37 -35.53 49.66 3.50
N ASP A 38 -34.39 50.26 3.84
CA ASP A 38 -34.28 51.65 4.34
C ASP A 38 -35.16 51.91 5.59
N GLY A 39 -35.21 50.93 6.50
CA GLY A 39 -35.96 51.01 7.76
C GLY A 39 -37.47 50.79 7.65
N VAL A 40 -38.01 50.49 6.47
CA VAL A 40 -39.42 50.12 6.26
C VAL A 40 -39.56 48.69 5.76
N ALA A 41 -40.75 48.08 5.93
CA ALA A 41 -41.00 46.71 5.46
C ALA A 41 -40.70 46.58 3.95
N ALA A 42 -39.87 45.59 3.60
CA ALA A 42 -39.50 45.37 2.21
C ALA A 42 -40.71 44.86 1.40
N THR A 43 -40.73 45.19 0.10
CA THR A 43 -41.73 44.62 -0.83
C THR A 43 -41.16 43.48 -1.67
N HIS A 44 -39.83 43.32 -1.66
CA HIS A 44 -39.09 42.29 -2.38
C HIS A 44 -37.86 41.89 -1.57
N VAL A 45 -37.47 40.62 -1.64
CA VAL A 45 -36.23 40.13 -1.02
C VAL A 45 -34.98 40.65 -1.76
N PRO A 46 -33.81 40.69 -1.11
CA PRO A 46 -32.55 40.97 -1.79
C PRO A 46 -32.23 39.87 -2.82
N ASN A 47 -32.11 40.25 -4.09
CA ASN A 47 -31.80 39.35 -5.20
C ASN A 47 -31.04 40.09 -6.32
N THR A 48 -30.79 39.42 -7.44
CA THR A 48 -30.03 39.97 -8.59
C THR A 48 -30.60 41.25 -9.20
N GLN A 49 -31.91 41.48 -9.09
CA GLN A 49 -32.60 42.64 -9.66
C GLN A 49 -32.78 43.76 -8.62
N THR A 50 -32.84 43.42 -7.34
CA THR A 50 -33.23 44.34 -6.27
C THR A 50 -32.06 44.82 -5.42
N ASN A 51 -30.88 44.18 -5.51
CA ASN A 51 -29.73 44.53 -4.70
C ASN A 51 -28.39 44.31 -5.45
N GLN A 52 -27.57 45.36 -5.55
CA GLN A 52 -26.18 45.33 -6.06
C GLN A 52 -25.11 45.64 -4.99
N GLY A 53 -25.50 45.77 -3.72
CA GLY A 53 -24.65 46.12 -2.59
C GLY A 53 -24.57 45.01 -1.54
N THR A 54 -24.33 45.39 -0.28
CA THR A 54 -24.00 44.42 0.77
C THR A 54 -25.18 44.11 1.68
N VAL A 55 -25.51 42.84 1.80
CA VAL A 55 -26.46 42.32 2.79
C VAL A 55 -25.68 41.71 3.94
N THR A 56 -25.90 42.21 5.16
CA THR A 56 -25.24 41.68 6.36
C THR A 56 -26.19 40.78 7.15
N ILE A 57 -25.76 39.55 7.40
CA ILE A 57 -26.39 38.62 8.34
C ILE A 57 -25.84 38.93 9.74
N PRO A 58 -26.66 39.47 10.67
CA PRO A 58 -26.18 39.94 11.97
C PRO A 58 -25.66 38.79 12.85
N ALA A 59 -24.77 39.13 13.79
CA ALA A 59 -24.30 38.17 14.80
C ALA A 59 -25.47 37.58 15.61
N GLY A 60 -25.41 36.27 15.88
CA GLY A 60 -26.45 35.53 16.60
C GLY A 60 -27.74 35.27 15.80
N VAL A 61 -27.74 35.55 14.50
CA VAL A 61 -28.85 35.24 13.58
C VAL A 61 -28.45 34.13 12.62
N THR A 62 -29.35 33.18 12.38
CA THR A 62 -29.24 32.15 11.35
C THR A 62 -30.23 32.43 10.22
N VAL A 63 -29.70 32.63 9.01
CA VAL A 63 -30.47 32.83 7.78
C VAL A 63 -30.28 31.65 6.85
N THR A 64 -31.37 31.13 6.28
CA THR A 64 -31.37 29.99 5.39
C THR A 64 -31.65 30.40 3.96
N VAL A 65 -30.77 30.04 3.03
CA VAL A 65 -31.03 30.12 1.58
C VAL A 65 -31.55 28.77 1.11
N SER A 66 -32.84 28.72 0.78
CA SER A 66 -33.52 27.48 0.39
C SER A 66 -33.08 26.97 -0.99
N SER A 67 -33.45 25.72 -1.31
CA SER A 67 -33.14 25.08 -2.60
C SER A 67 -33.76 25.79 -3.80
N SER A 68 -34.82 26.57 -3.59
CA SER A 68 -35.52 27.36 -4.60
C SER A 68 -34.73 28.57 -5.11
N THR A 69 -33.77 29.09 -4.32
CA THR A 69 -32.91 30.20 -4.75
C THR A 69 -31.77 29.66 -5.60
N THR A 70 -31.74 30.05 -6.87
CA THR A 70 -30.71 29.62 -7.84
C THR A 70 -29.69 30.72 -8.14
N THR A 71 -30.03 31.99 -7.90
CA THR A 71 -29.11 33.10 -8.14
C THR A 71 -29.32 34.29 -7.19
N LEU A 72 -28.19 34.77 -6.69
CA LEU A 72 -27.97 36.02 -5.97
C LEU A 72 -26.71 36.70 -6.57
N ALA A 73 -26.44 36.48 -7.86
CA ALA A 73 -25.18 36.82 -8.53
C ALA A 73 -24.70 38.29 -8.41
N ASN A 74 -25.57 39.23 -8.05
CA ASN A 74 -25.23 40.65 -7.84
C ASN A 74 -25.19 41.06 -6.35
N VAL A 75 -25.49 40.13 -5.44
CA VAL A 75 -25.57 40.39 -3.99
C VAL A 75 -24.23 40.06 -3.34
N ASN A 76 -23.68 41.02 -2.59
CA ASN A 76 -22.58 40.76 -1.66
C ASN A 76 -23.16 40.33 -0.32
N ILE A 77 -22.80 39.14 0.16
CA ILE A 77 -23.32 38.61 1.43
C ILE A 77 -22.21 38.66 2.47
N LYS A 78 -22.44 39.43 3.54
CA LYS A 78 -21.55 39.53 4.69
C LYS A 78 -22.13 38.77 5.87
N VAL A 79 -21.39 37.80 6.40
CA VAL A 79 -21.89 36.85 7.41
C VAL A 79 -21.19 37.12 8.74
N ALA A 80 -21.90 37.78 9.67
CA ALA A 80 -21.48 37.90 11.08
C ALA A 80 -22.22 36.92 12.00
N GLY A 81 -23.36 36.39 11.56
CA GLY A 81 -24.10 35.30 12.20
C GLY A 81 -23.84 33.96 11.52
N THR A 82 -24.91 33.26 11.15
CA THR A 82 -24.86 31.98 10.42
C THR A 82 -25.65 32.07 9.11
N LEU A 83 -25.04 31.62 8.01
CA LEU A 83 -25.69 31.45 6.72
C LEU A 83 -25.76 29.97 6.36
N ASP A 84 -26.97 29.43 6.25
CA ASP A 84 -27.21 28.05 5.83
C ASP A 84 -27.68 28.00 4.38
N ILE A 85 -26.80 27.60 3.46
CA ILE A 85 -27.16 27.32 2.08
C ILE A 85 -27.49 25.83 1.99
N THR A 86 -28.79 25.54 1.95
CA THR A 86 -29.34 24.17 1.91
C THR A 86 -28.88 23.40 0.68
N SER A 87 -29.00 22.07 0.66
CA SER A 87 -28.60 21.27 -0.51
C SER A 87 -29.51 21.50 -1.72
N SER A 88 -28.94 21.39 -2.94
CA SER A 88 -29.67 21.47 -4.20
C SER A 88 -28.80 20.90 -5.34
N SER A 89 -29.45 20.42 -6.40
CA SER A 89 -28.78 20.02 -7.64
C SER A 89 -28.26 21.21 -8.46
N SER A 90 -28.80 22.40 -8.24
CA SER A 90 -28.40 23.63 -8.93
C SER A 90 -27.40 24.40 -8.09
N ALA A 91 -26.32 24.88 -8.72
CA ALA A 91 -25.37 25.76 -8.07
C ALA A 91 -26.04 27.08 -7.64
N LEU A 92 -25.62 27.64 -6.51
CA LEU A 92 -25.96 29.01 -6.14
C LEU A 92 -24.90 29.95 -6.71
N SER A 93 -25.32 31.00 -7.41
CA SER A 93 -24.45 32.11 -7.77
C SER A 93 -24.61 33.27 -6.80
N VAL A 94 -23.50 33.86 -6.34
CA VAL A 94 -23.45 35.08 -5.52
C VAL A 94 -22.44 36.06 -6.12
N ASN A 95 -22.49 37.35 -5.75
CA ASN A 95 -21.41 38.27 -6.17
C ASN A 95 -20.17 38.06 -5.31
N ASN A 96 -20.32 38.18 -3.99
CA ASN A 96 -19.26 37.97 -3.01
C ASN A 96 -19.87 37.27 -1.78
N LEU A 97 -19.10 36.38 -1.15
CA LEU A 97 -19.44 35.83 0.16
C LEU A 97 -18.30 36.13 1.13
N GLU A 98 -18.53 37.00 2.10
CA GLU A 98 -17.59 37.39 3.14
C GLU A 98 -18.04 36.81 4.48
N VAL A 99 -17.29 35.88 5.03
CA VAL A 99 -17.51 35.33 6.38
C VAL A 99 -16.60 36.06 7.35
N THR A 100 -17.20 36.93 8.16
CA THR A 100 -16.47 37.79 9.11
C THR A 100 -16.13 37.04 10.40
N SER A 101 -15.36 37.67 11.28
CA SER A 101 -15.03 37.15 12.62
C SER A 101 -16.27 36.73 13.40
N GLY A 102 -16.31 35.46 13.84
CA GLY A 102 -17.44 34.85 14.54
C GLY A 102 -18.59 34.38 13.64
N GLY A 103 -18.54 34.72 12.35
CA GLY A 103 -19.51 34.28 11.35
C GLY A 103 -19.28 32.84 10.89
N THR A 104 -20.36 32.18 10.49
CA THR A 104 -20.35 30.81 9.95
C THR A 104 -21.15 30.72 8.66
N ALA A 105 -20.59 30.14 7.59
CA ALA A 105 -21.31 29.81 6.37
C ALA A 105 -21.30 28.29 6.14
N ASN A 106 -22.47 27.65 6.17
CA ASN A 106 -22.67 26.24 5.87
C ASN A 106 -23.19 26.10 4.44
N ILE A 107 -22.45 25.40 3.59
CA ILE A 107 -22.66 25.39 2.13
C ILE A 107 -22.85 23.95 1.67
N ALA A 108 -24.10 23.55 1.41
CA ALA A 108 -24.44 22.17 1.07
C ALA A 108 -24.71 21.93 -0.44
N ARG A 109 -24.25 22.84 -1.30
CA ARG A 109 -24.34 22.74 -2.77
C ARG A 109 -23.17 23.46 -3.45
N ALA A 110 -23.00 23.28 -4.76
CA ALA A 110 -22.01 24.02 -5.52
C ALA A 110 -22.23 25.55 -5.42
N LEU A 111 -21.16 26.30 -5.21
CA LEU A 111 -21.18 27.76 -5.07
C LEU A 111 -20.32 28.42 -6.15
N THR A 112 -20.90 29.37 -6.87
CA THR A 112 -20.17 30.27 -7.77
C THR A 112 -20.20 31.67 -7.16
N ALA A 113 -19.03 32.29 -6.95
CA ALA A 113 -18.95 33.68 -6.54
C ALA A 113 -18.09 34.48 -7.50
N ASN A 114 -18.63 35.57 -8.05
CA ASN A 114 -17.94 36.41 -9.04
C ASN A 114 -16.65 37.02 -8.48
N ASN A 115 -16.71 37.53 -7.24
CA ASN A 115 -15.61 38.17 -6.52
C ASN A 115 -14.96 37.24 -5.47
N GLY A 116 -15.39 35.99 -5.39
CA GLY A 116 -14.79 34.96 -4.53
C GLY A 116 -15.48 34.75 -3.18
N LEU A 117 -14.81 33.95 -2.36
CA LEU A 117 -15.18 33.65 -0.97
C LEU A 117 -14.08 34.20 -0.07
N GLN A 118 -14.41 35.17 0.77
CA GLN A 118 -13.51 35.69 1.79
C GLN A 118 -13.89 35.12 3.16
N VAL A 119 -12.92 34.59 3.88
CA VAL A 119 -13.09 34.14 5.27
C VAL A 119 -12.08 34.88 6.13
N ASP A 120 -12.57 35.77 6.99
CA ASP A 120 -11.74 36.55 7.90
C ASP A 120 -11.27 35.71 9.10
N SER A 121 -10.39 36.30 9.91
CA SER A 121 -9.93 35.67 11.15
C SER A 121 -11.12 35.32 12.06
N ASN A 122 -11.16 34.09 12.58
CA ASN A 122 -12.27 33.50 13.35
C ASN A 122 -13.60 33.34 12.58
N GLY A 123 -13.63 33.58 11.27
CA GLY A 123 -14.73 33.17 10.40
C GLY A 123 -14.59 31.70 10.00
N THR A 124 -15.71 31.02 9.76
CA THR A 124 -15.73 29.62 9.30
C THR A 124 -16.62 29.42 8.09
N ALA A 125 -16.07 28.86 7.01
CA ALA A 125 -16.87 28.37 5.88
C ALA A 125 -16.74 26.84 5.78
N THR A 126 -17.86 26.15 5.67
CA THR A 126 -17.91 24.69 5.57
C THR A 126 -18.68 24.28 4.33
N PHE A 127 -18.04 23.51 3.45
CA PHE A 127 -18.70 22.84 2.33
C PHE A 127 -18.99 21.39 2.73
N SER A 128 -20.26 20.99 2.70
CA SER A 128 -20.69 19.64 3.07
C SER A 128 -21.43 18.97 1.91
N ASN A 129 -21.02 17.76 1.52
CA ASN A 129 -21.63 17.01 0.41
C ASN A 129 -21.56 17.74 -0.94
N VAL A 130 -20.48 18.48 -1.19
CA VAL A 130 -20.32 19.29 -2.41
C VAL A 130 -19.32 18.65 -3.34
N THR A 131 -19.68 18.50 -4.61
CA THR A 131 -18.73 18.21 -5.69
C THR A 131 -18.53 19.46 -6.52
N GLN A 132 -17.30 19.94 -6.61
CA GLN A 132 -17.01 21.15 -7.37
C GLN A 132 -15.57 21.22 -7.90
N ASP A 133 -15.45 21.77 -9.11
CA ASP A 133 -14.16 22.06 -9.73
C ASP A 133 -14.01 23.57 -9.94
N TRP A 134 -13.09 24.18 -9.19
CA TRP A 134 -12.76 25.61 -9.30
C TRP A 134 -11.56 25.87 -10.22
N SER A 135 -11.01 24.87 -10.91
CA SER A 135 -9.87 25.07 -11.82
C SER A 135 -10.22 25.83 -13.11
N GLY A 136 -11.50 25.88 -13.50
CA GLY A 136 -12.00 26.51 -14.73
C GLY A 136 -12.30 28.01 -14.62
N SER A 137 -12.89 28.58 -15.69
CA SER A 137 -13.20 30.02 -15.80
C SER A 137 -14.25 30.53 -14.81
N GLN A 138 -15.07 29.64 -14.23
CA GLN A 138 -16.04 29.95 -13.16
C GLN A 138 -15.48 29.58 -11.77
N SER A 139 -14.23 29.96 -11.50
CA SER A 139 -13.53 29.65 -10.26
C SER A 139 -14.12 30.43 -9.08
N LEU A 140 -14.63 29.73 -8.07
CA LEU A 140 -14.62 30.30 -6.73
C LEU A 140 -13.16 30.53 -6.34
N ARG A 141 -12.84 31.72 -5.84
CA ARG A 141 -11.49 32.08 -5.38
C ARG A 141 -11.54 32.21 -3.86
N PRO A 142 -11.26 31.14 -3.09
CA PRO A 142 -11.24 31.24 -1.65
C PRO A 142 -10.02 32.06 -1.19
N SER A 143 -10.27 33.06 -0.35
CA SER A 143 -9.27 33.84 0.37
C SER A 143 -9.55 33.68 1.87
N VAL A 144 -8.71 32.91 2.55
CA VAL A 144 -8.90 32.60 3.99
C VAL A 144 -7.78 33.29 4.75
N ALA A 145 -8.12 34.29 5.56
CA ALA A 145 -7.17 35.00 6.39
C ALA A 145 -6.59 34.10 7.50
N SER A 146 -5.44 34.48 8.06
CA SER A 146 -4.88 33.79 9.23
C SER A 146 -5.88 33.77 10.39
N GLY A 147 -6.09 32.59 10.98
CA GLY A 147 -7.12 32.33 12.00
C GLY A 147 -8.54 32.11 11.47
N GLY A 148 -8.78 32.30 10.17
CA GLY A 148 -10.01 31.85 9.50
C GLY A 148 -9.97 30.35 9.23
N THR A 149 -11.13 29.74 8.97
CA THR A 149 -11.24 28.29 8.75
C THR A 149 -12.09 27.97 7.51
N LEU A 150 -11.56 27.10 6.66
CA LEU A 150 -12.26 26.49 5.53
C LEU A 150 -12.31 24.97 5.72
N ASN A 151 -13.52 24.42 5.73
CA ASN A 151 -13.76 23.00 5.94
C ASN A 151 -14.36 22.34 4.69
N PHE A 152 -13.90 21.13 4.40
CA PHE A 152 -14.49 20.22 3.43
C PHE A 152 -14.92 18.93 4.13
N ASP A 153 -16.22 18.69 4.10
CA ASP A 153 -16.91 17.59 4.77
C ASP A 153 -17.64 16.75 3.72
N ASN A 154 -17.29 15.47 3.59
CA ASN A 154 -17.81 14.58 2.55
C ASN A 154 -17.90 15.22 1.15
N SER A 155 -16.85 15.94 0.74
CA SER A 155 -16.87 16.80 -0.45
C SER A 155 -15.74 16.45 -1.43
N ASN A 156 -16.00 16.60 -2.73
CA ASN A 156 -15.02 16.39 -3.80
C ASN A 156 -14.69 17.73 -4.46
N ILE A 157 -13.53 18.30 -4.13
CA ILE A 157 -13.17 19.68 -4.49
C ILE A 157 -11.86 19.75 -5.26
N THR A 158 -11.89 20.45 -6.39
CA THR A 158 -10.66 20.94 -7.03
C THR A 158 -10.51 22.42 -6.72
N LEU A 159 -9.50 22.77 -5.92
CA LEU A 159 -9.16 24.16 -5.62
C LEU A 159 -8.49 24.81 -6.83
N GLY A 160 -9.04 25.93 -7.30
CA GLY A 160 -8.57 26.64 -8.50
C GLY A 160 -7.38 27.57 -8.28
N SER A 161 -7.06 28.33 -9.34
CA SER A 161 -6.09 29.43 -9.32
C SER A 161 -6.57 30.56 -8.40
N VAL A 162 -5.83 30.80 -7.32
CA VAL A 162 -6.05 31.96 -6.43
C VAL A 162 -5.11 33.10 -6.83
N ASN A 163 -5.50 33.93 -7.81
CA ASN A 163 -4.91 35.27 -7.90
C ASN A 163 -5.46 36.09 -6.71
N GLY A 164 -4.72 36.14 -5.60
CA GLY A 164 -5.15 36.77 -4.35
C GLY A 164 -4.36 36.28 -3.13
N ASN A 165 -4.84 36.55 -1.91
CA ASN A 165 -4.17 36.24 -0.64
C ASN A 165 -4.13 34.74 -0.28
N GLY A 166 -4.76 33.86 -1.07
CA GLY A 166 -4.75 32.41 -0.89
C GLY A 166 -5.40 31.91 0.40
N ILE A 167 -5.05 30.69 0.82
CA ILE A 167 -5.52 30.10 2.08
C ILE A 167 -4.39 30.23 3.11
N ALA A 168 -4.44 31.30 3.90
CA ALA A 168 -3.51 31.55 5.01
C ALA A 168 -4.05 31.05 6.36
N GLY A 169 -5.35 30.79 6.46
CA GLY A 169 -6.00 30.16 7.62
C GLY A 169 -6.02 28.63 7.55
N ASN A 170 -6.83 28.01 8.41
CA ASN A 170 -6.93 26.55 8.50
C ASN A 170 -7.69 25.99 7.30
N LEU A 171 -7.13 24.93 6.71
CA LEU A 171 -7.83 24.07 5.75
C LEU A 171 -8.05 22.69 6.38
N ASN A 172 -9.31 22.34 6.65
CA ASN A 172 -9.66 21.03 7.18
C ASN A 172 -10.41 20.20 6.14
N ILE A 173 -10.01 18.95 5.98
CA ILE A 173 -10.57 18.02 5.00
C ILE A 173 -10.91 16.73 5.74
N TYR A 174 -12.18 16.32 5.75
CA TYR A 174 -12.62 15.18 6.56
C TYR A 174 -13.86 14.46 6.01
N ASN A 175 -14.24 13.36 6.68
CA ASN A 175 -15.42 12.54 6.37
C ASN A 175 -15.49 12.05 4.92
N GLY A 176 -14.40 11.48 4.38
CA GLY A 176 -14.36 10.93 3.02
C GLY A 176 -14.17 11.98 1.92
N SER A 177 -13.86 13.23 2.29
CA SER A 177 -13.58 14.28 1.31
C SER A 177 -12.36 13.97 0.45
N THR A 178 -12.44 14.31 -0.83
CA THR A 178 -11.33 14.25 -1.78
C THR A 178 -11.04 15.65 -2.30
N VAL A 179 -9.91 16.22 -1.92
CA VAL A 179 -9.55 17.59 -2.28
C VAL A 179 -8.23 17.60 -3.05
N LYS A 180 -8.16 18.37 -4.13
CA LYS A 180 -6.91 18.57 -4.87
C LYS A 180 -6.71 20.03 -5.26
N THR A 181 -5.46 20.47 -5.36
CA THR A 181 -5.15 21.78 -5.96
C THR A 181 -5.04 21.66 -7.48
N ALA A 182 -5.49 22.66 -8.21
CA ALA A 182 -5.21 22.85 -9.62
C ALA A 182 -3.79 23.41 -9.75
N GLY A 183 -2.98 22.89 -10.67
CA GLY A 183 -1.54 23.12 -10.63
C GLY A 183 -1.08 24.59 -10.75
N ASN A 184 0.12 24.86 -10.22
CA ASN A 184 0.93 26.09 -10.32
C ASN A 184 0.28 27.43 -9.89
N SER A 185 -0.90 27.45 -9.30
CA SER A 185 -1.57 28.73 -8.97
C SER A 185 -2.42 28.71 -7.70
N THR A 186 -2.41 27.61 -6.94
CA THR A 186 -3.07 27.57 -5.63
C THR A 186 -2.05 27.77 -4.51
N THR A 187 -2.14 28.89 -3.79
CA THR A 187 -1.28 29.17 -2.62
C THR A 187 -2.01 28.80 -1.34
N ILE A 188 -1.49 27.79 -0.64
CA ILE A 188 -1.92 27.40 0.71
C ILE A 188 -0.73 27.57 1.65
N SER A 189 -0.79 28.59 2.51
CA SER A 189 0.25 28.92 3.48
C SER A 189 -0.16 28.60 4.91
N GLY A 190 -1.46 28.52 5.18
CA GLY A 190 -2.01 28.08 6.47
C GLY A 190 -2.01 26.55 6.62
N PRO A 191 -2.19 26.05 7.86
CA PRO A 191 -2.08 24.63 8.16
C PRO A 191 -3.19 23.83 7.47
N ILE A 192 -2.82 22.64 7.00
CA ILE A 192 -3.73 21.70 6.35
C ILE A 192 -3.90 20.49 7.28
N THR A 193 -5.15 20.13 7.57
CA THR A 193 -5.48 18.93 8.34
C THR A 193 -6.38 18.03 7.49
N VAL A 194 -5.95 16.78 7.29
CA VAL A 194 -6.71 15.75 6.58
C VAL A 194 -7.03 14.64 7.57
N SER A 195 -8.30 14.32 7.76
CA SER A 195 -8.74 13.37 8.78
C SER A 195 -9.75 12.35 8.26
N GLY A 196 -9.57 11.09 8.64
CA GLY A 196 -10.54 10.02 8.41
C GLY A 196 -10.19 9.09 7.25
N ALA A 197 -10.65 7.84 7.37
CA ALA A 197 -10.51 6.82 6.35
C ALA A 197 -11.23 7.25 5.06
N ASN A 198 -10.62 7.01 3.91
CA ASN A 198 -11.07 7.45 2.59
C ASN A 198 -11.03 8.97 2.34
N THR A 199 -10.53 9.77 3.28
CA THR A 199 -10.28 11.19 3.06
C THR A 199 -8.92 11.37 2.38
N SER A 200 -8.86 12.16 1.31
CA SER A 200 -7.61 12.39 0.59
C SER A 200 -7.36 13.85 0.19
N PHE A 201 -6.08 14.23 0.21
CA PHE A 201 -5.59 15.50 -0.29
C PHE A 201 -4.49 15.30 -1.35
N THR A 202 -4.63 15.93 -2.50
CA THR A 202 -3.59 15.93 -3.55
C THR A 202 -3.09 17.34 -3.83
N GLU A 203 -1.82 17.59 -3.52
CA GLU A 203 -1.16 18.86 -3.76
C GLU A 203 -0.43 18.84 -5.11
N ASN A 204 -0.95 19.59 -6.08
CA ASN A 204 -0.40 19.78 -7.43
C ASN A 204 0.18 21.18 -7.67
N SER A 205 0.23 22.07 -6.68
CA SER A 205 0.80 23.42 -6.76
C SER A 205 2.15 23.49 -6.03
N GLN A 206 2.25 24.16 -4.89
CA GLN A 206 3.46 24.22 -4.09
C GLN A 206 3.06 24.14 -2.61
N LEU A 207 3.37 23.03 -1.96
CA LEU A 207 3.08 22.88 -0.53
C LEU A 207 4.04 23.75 0.28
N GLN A 208 3.52 24.81 0.91
CA GLN A 208 4.29 25.76 1.71
C GLN A 208 3.99 25.69 3.21
N SER A 209 3.02 24.88 3.62
CA SER A 209 2.56 24.79 5.01
C SER A 209 2.76 23.41 5.61
N THR A 210 2.43 23.29 6.90
CA THR A 210 2.37 22.00 7.58
C THR A 210 1.12 21.24 7.14
N LEU A 211 1.31 20.01 6.70
CA LEU A 211 0.25 19.06 6.38
C LEU A 211 0.16 18.01 7.49
N THR A 212 -0.99 17.90 8.15
CA THR A 212 -1.25 16.91 9.20
C THR A 212 -2.23 15.86 8.70
N LEU A 213 -1.90 14.58 8.87
CA LEU A 213 -2.74 13.45 8.50
C LEU A 213 -3.24 12.74 9.76
N ASN A 214 -4.54 12.47 9.86
CA ASN A 214 -5.16 11.77 10.98
C ASN A 214 -6.12 10.67 10.50
N ASP A 215 -6.26 9.65 11.34
CA ASP A 215 -7.37 8.68 11.31
C ASP A 215 -7.59 7.96 9.97
N GLY A 216 -6.51 7.58 9.26
CA GLY A 216 -6.63 6.87 7.99
C GLY A 216 -6.47 7.75 6.75
N ALA A 217 -6.11 9.02 6.93
CA ALA A 217 -6.04 9.99 5.85
C ALA A 217 -4.90 9.70 4.86
N LYS A 218 -5.12 10.10 3.60
CA LYS A 218 -4.11 10.03 2.54
C LYS A 218 -3.73 11.42 2.05
N ALA A 219 -2.43 11.63 1.83
CA ALA A 219 -1.94 12.73 1.01
C ALA A 219 -1.05 12.29 -0.14
N THR A 220 -1.05 13.08 -1.20
CA THR A 220 -0.15 12.92 -2.35
C THR A 220 0.42 14.28 -2.72
N VAL A 221 1.75 14.38 -2.73
CA VAL A 221 2.47 15.58 -3.18
C VAL A 221 3.05 15.28 -4.55
N THR A 222 2.63 16.00 -5.59
CA THR A 222 3.03 15.70 -6.97
C THR A 222 4.09 16.66 -7.52
N THR A 223 4.29 17.80 -6.87
CA THR A 223 5.15 18.90 -7.32
C THR A 223 6.31 19.20 -6.36
N TYR A 224 7.00 20.33 -6.54
CA TYR A 224 8.07 20.82 -5.69
C TYR A 224 7.52 21.56 -4.46
N PRO A 225 7.51 20.97 -3.25
CA PRO A 225 7.15 21.68 -2.05
C PRO A 225 8.24 22.70 -1.67
N ALA A 226 7.90 23.65 -0.80
CA ALA A 226 8.90 24.54 -0.20
C ALA A 226 9.92 23.75 0.65
N ASP A 227 11.12 24.30 0.79
CA ASP A 227 12.18 23.63 1.55
C ASP A 227 11.86 23.57 3.04
N GLY A 228 11.88 22.38 3.61
CA GLY A 228 11.53 22.15 5.02
C GLY A 228 10.03 22.02 5.26
N THR A 229 9.21 21.92 4.21
CA THR A 229 7.78 21.64 4.34
C THR A 229 7.55 20.38 5.17
N LYS A 230 6.72 20.50 6.21
CA LYS A 230 6.51 19.45 7.20
C LYS A 230 5.24 18.65 6.90
N VAL A 231 5.36 17.33 6.90
CA VAL A 231 4.21 16.42 6.95
C VAL A 231 4.20 15.73 8.30
N VAL A 232 3.12 15.89 9.06
CA VAL A 232 2.94 15.34 10.39
C VAL A 232 1.97 14.17 10.33
N PHE A 233 2.41 13.01 10.78
CA PHE A 233 1.56 11.85 11.00
C PHE A 233 0.94 11.96 12.39
N GLY A 234 -0.35 12.26 12.46
CA GLY A 234 -1.10 12.56 13.69
C GLY A 234 -1.68 11.30 14.34
N THR A 235 -2.99 11.12 14.38
CA THR A 235 -3.63 9.88 14.89
C THR A 235 -3.87 8.86 13.76
N GLY A 236 -4.15 7.60 14.09
CA GLY A 236 -4.42 6.53 13.12
C GLY A 236 -3.24 6.15 12.21
N HIS A 237 -3.52 5.36 11.18
CA HIS A 237 -2.56 4.88 10.18
C HIS A 237 -2.75 5.63 8.87
N ASN A 238 -1.81 6.49 8.51
CA ASN A 238 -1.97 7.45 7.42
C ASN A 238 -1.05 7.10 6.25
N THR A 239 -1.39 7.59 5.07
CA THR A 239 -0.60 7.37 3.86
C THR A 239 -0.07 8.68 3.31
N LEU A 240 1.23 8.74 3.05
CA LEU A 240 1.86 9.80 2.29
C LEU A 240 2.49 9.26 1.01
N VAL A 241 2.13 9.85 -0.12
CA VAL A 241 2.79 9.61 -1.40
C VAL A 241 3.70 10.79 -1.71
N LEU A 242 5.01 10.53 -1.74
CA LEU A 242 6.07 11.48 -2.05
C LEU A 242 6.10 11.81 -3.55
N PRO A 243 6.59 13.00 -3.95
CA PRO A 243 6.83 13.30 -5.35
C PRO A 243 7.90 12.36 -5.93
N SER A 244 7.75 12.01 -7.21
CA SER A 244 8.68 11.14 -7.94
C SER A 244 10.05 11.77 -8.22
N ASP A 245 10.14 13.10 -8.15
CA ASP A 245 11.39 13.82 -8.30
C ASP A 245 12.18 13.81 -6.98
N LYS A 246 13.43 13.35 -7.04
CA LYS A 246 14.31 13.21 -5.87
C LYS A 246 14.57 14.54 -5.16
N TYR A 247 14.74 15.63 -5.91
CA TYR A 247 15.01 16.94 -5.34
C TYR A 247 13.76 17.51 -4.67
N ALA A 248 12.57 17.29 -5.25
CA ALA A 248 11.30 17.66 -4.64
C ALA A 248 11.03 16.87 -3.36
N ALA A 249 11.26 15.55 -3.37
CA ALA A 249 11.07 14.71 -2.20
C ALA A 249 11.99 15.13 -1.04
N ASN A 250 13.25 15.47 -1.34
CA ASN A 250 14.23 15.93 -0.36
C ASN A 250 13.92 17.29 0.29
N LYS A 251 12.82 17.95 -0.10
CA LYS A 251 12.33 19.17 0.57
C LYS A 251 11.36 18.87 1.71
N LEU A 252 10.81 17.66 1.79
CA LEU A 252 9.84 17.26 2.80
C LEU A 252 10.50 16.78 4.09
N VAL A 253 10.03 17.26 5.23
CA VAL A 253 10.36 16.75 6.57
C VAL A 253 9.18 15.96 7.08
N LEU A 254 9.37 14.68 7.34
CA LEU A 254 8.33 13.81 7.89
C LEU A 254 8.46 13.79 9.41
N ALA A 255 7.36 13.96 10.12
CA ALA A 255 7.35 14.00 11.57
C ALA A 255 6.34 13.04 12.16
N ASN A 256 6.74 12.39 13.24
CA ASN A 256 5.95 11.43 14.01
C ASN A 256 5.48 10.23 13.18
N LEU A 257 6.33 9.74 12.28
CA LEU A 257 6.03 8.52 11.54
C LEU A 257 5.81 7.38 12.54
N LYS A 258 4.63 6.76 12.52
CA LYS A 258 4.22 5.69 13.44
C LYS A 258 4.24 4.35 12.74
N GLU A 259 4.22 3.29 13.54
CA GLU A 259 3.97 1.95 13.04
C GLU A 259 2.58 1.87 12.38
N GLY A 260 2.52 1.28 11.18
CA GLY A 260 1.32 1.21 10.34
C GLY A 260 1.12 2.40 9.37
N ASP A 261 1.86 3.51 9.51
CA ASP A 261 1.84 4.56 8.48
C ASP A 261 2.51 4.07 7.18
N THR A 262 1.99 4.50 6.03
CA THR A 262 2.48 4.07 4.70
C THR A 262 3.15 5.20 3.95
N LEU A 263 4.29 4.89 3.32
CA LEU A 263 4.97 5.78 2.37
C LEU A 263 4.95 5.18 0.95
N GLY A 264 4.70 6.03 -0.03
CA GLY A 264 4.76 5.68 -1.45
C GLY A 264 5.47 6.75 -2.28
N VAL A 265 5.64 6.48 -3.58
CA VAL A 265 6.20 7.42 -4.54
C VAL A 265 5.21 7.61 -5.68
N ASN A 266 4.92 8.86 -6.04
CA ASN A 266 3.89 9.19 -7.02
C ASN A 266 4.20 8.55 -8.38
N GLY A 267 3.26 7.74 -8.90
CA GLY A 267 3.38 7.07 -10.20
C GLY A 267 4.49 6.00 -10.27
N GLN A 268 5.07 5.58 -9.15
CA GLN A 268 6.13 4.58 -9.12
C GLN A 268 5.83 3.45 -8.14
N THR A 269 6.30 2.25 -8.46
CA THR A 269 6.28 1.12 -7.54
C THR A 269 7.51 1.18 -6.63
N VAL A 270 7.29 1.18 -5.33
CA VAL A 270 8.34 1.01 -4.32
C VAL A 270 8.62 -0.49 -4.21
N THR A 271 9.88 -0.88 -4.39
CA THR A 271 10.35 -2.28 -4.33
C THR A 271 10.98 -2.63 -3.00
N SER A 272 11.55 -1.64 -2.32
CA SER A 272 12.07 -1.77 -0.97
C SER A 272 12.18 -0.41 -0.29
N ALA A 273 12.32 -0.41 1.02
CA ALA A 273 12.64 0.75 1.82
C ALA A 273 13.85 0.47 2.71
N THR A 274 14.66 1.48 2.98
CA THR A 274 15.73 1.44 3.97
C THR A 274 15.51 2.56 4.97
N MET A 275 15.34 2.19 6.24
CA MET A 275 15.06 3.09 7.34
C MET A 275 16.33 3.31 8.15
N THR A 276 16.61 4.56 8.51
CA THR A 276 17.65 4.98 9.46
C THR A 276 16.98 5.74 10.61
N SER A 277 17.75 6.11 11.63
CA SER A 277 17.24 6.86 12.80
C SER A 277 16.66 8.24 12.47
N ASP A 278 16.99 8.79 11.30
CA ASP A 278 16.62 10.13 10.87
C ASP A 278 16.07 10.21 9.44
N ASN A 279 15.93 9.08 8.73
CA ASN A 279 15.50 9.07 7.34
C ASN A 279 14.84 7.75 6.92
N VAL A 280 14.11 7.79 5.80
CA VAL A 280 13.56 6.62 5.10
C VAL A 280 13.82 6.77 3.60
N SER A 281 14.63 5.88 3.03
CA SER A 281 14.92 5.82 1.60
C SER A 281 14.06 4.77 0.92
N LEU A 282 13.25 5.16 -0.06
CA LEU A 282 12.39 4.27 -0.86
C LEU A 282 13.08 3.95 -2.18
N THR A 283 13.31 2.67 -2.44
CA THR A 283 13.83 2.19 -3.72
C THR A 283 12.67 1.94 -4.67
N THR A 284 12.75 2.49 -5.87
CA THR A 284 11.80 2.26 -6.97
C THR A 284 12.54 1.77 -8.21
N SER A 285 11.79 1.37 -9.24
CA SER A 285 12.36 1.00 -10.54
C SER A 285 13.17 2.11 -11.22
N SER A 286 12.98 3.37 -10.83
CA SER A 286 13.70 4.53 -11.38
C SER A 286 14.77 5.09 -10.45
N GLY A 287 15.01 4.46 -9.30
CA GLY A 287 16.04 4.85 -8.34
C GLY A 287 15.50 5.08 -6.93
N THR A 288 16.34 5.69 -6.09
CA THR A 288 16.01 5.91 -4.67
C THR A 288 15.47 7.31 -4.43
N ILE A 289 14.31 7.38 -3.77
CA ILE A 289 13.63 8.60 -3.34
C ILE A 289 13.66 8.67 -1.82
N SER A 290 14.03 9.81 -1.26
CA SER A 290 14.09 10.00 0.19
C SER A 290 13.59 11.40 0.57
N PRO A 291 12.86 11.54 1.69
CA PRO A 291 12.57 12.84 2.27
C PRO A 291 13.85 13.49 2.79
N LYS A 292 13.75 14.75 3.22
CA LYS A 292 14.84 15.47 3.87
C LYS A 292 15.26 14.79 5.17
N SER A 293 14.27 14.47 6.00
CA SER A 293 14.44 13.78 7.28
C SER A 293 13.11 13.19 7.75
N VAL A 294 13.20 12.29 8.71
CA VAL A 294 12.09 11.60 9.37
C VAL A 294 12.31 11.68 10.88
N THR A 295 11.25 11.92 11.64
CA THR A 295 11.20 11.57 13.07
C THR A 295 10.15 10.50 13.29
N TYR A 296 10.46 9.53 14.12
CA TYR A 296 9.54 8.45 14.49
C TYR A 296 8.79 8.80 15.77
N ASP A 297 7.55 8.37 15.86
CA ASP A 297 6.77 8.45 17.09
C ASP A 297 7.19 7.36 18.09
N SER A 298 6.93 7.58 19.38
CA SER A 298 7.29 6.63 20.44
C SER A 298 6.58 5.27 20.33
N SER A 299 5.44 5.21 19.64
CA SER A 299 4.76 3.95 19.31
C SER A 299 5.54 3.09 18.31
N TYR A 300 6.49 3.65 17.56
CA TYR A 300 7.30 2.91 16.61
C TYR A 300 8.45 2.19 17.33
N THR A 301 8.12 1.09 18.02
CA THR A 301 9.06 0.37 18.90
C THR A 301 10.25 -0.28 18.17
N SER A 302 10.09 -0.57 16.88
CA SER A 302 11.13 -1.14 16.01
C SER A 302 11.89 -0.08 15.19
N ALA A 303 11.71 1.21 15.48
CA ALA A 303 12.38 2.27 14.72
C ALA A 303 13.91 2.15 14.87
N PRO A 304 14.69 2.32 13.79
CA PRO A 304 16.14 2.27 13.87
C PRO A 304 16.66 3.35 14.82
N THR A 305 17.64 3.01 15.66
CA THR A 305 18.31 3.95 16.56
C THR A 305 19.80 4.05 16.26
N GLY A 306 20.39 5.24 16.44
CA GLY A 306 21.80 5.49 16.12
C GLY A 306 22.10 5.19 14.64
N ASP A 307 23.13 4.37 14.39
CA ASP A 307 23.60 4.01 13.05
C ASP A 307 22.88 2.79 12.43
N GLN A 308 21.84 2.26 13.11
CA GLN A 308 21.09 1.11 12.61
C GLN A 308 20.41 1.41 11.27
N LYS A 309 20.38 0.39 10.40
CA LYS A 309 19.66 0.41 9.13
C LYS A 309 18.73 -0.78 9.06
N VAL A 310 17.46 -0.54 8.81
CA VAL A 310 16.46 -1.60 8.62
C VAL A 310 16.01 -1.59 7.17
N ALA A 311 16.23 -2.71 6.46
CA ALA A 311 15.74 -2.89 5.11
C ALA A 311 14.38 -3.61 5.13
N VAL A 312 13.42 -3.08 4.38
CA VAL A 312 12.08 -3.64 4.20
C VAL A 312 11.91 -3.92 2.72
N ASP A 313 11.97 -5.17 2.30
CA ASP A 313 11.72 -5.55 0.91
C ASP A 313 10.21 -5.75 0.69
N THR A 314 9.66 -5.16 -0.37
CA THR A 314 8.24 -5.34 -0.72
C THR A 314 8.02 -6.64 -1.51
N SER A 315 8.82 -7.68 -1.24
CA SER A 315 9.14 -8.77 -2.17
C SER A 315 7.97 -9.15 -3.08
N SER A 316 8.18 -8.84 -4.35
CA SER A 316 7.38 -9.23 -5.50
C SER A 316 7.12 -10.74 -5.50
N GLY A 317 5.86 -11.16 -5.38
CA GLY A 317 5.39 -12.51 -5.70
C GLY A 317 5.36 -13.55 -4.57
N ASN A 318 6.06 -13.33 -3.45
CA ASN A 318 6.13 -14.31 -2.36
C ASN A 318 5.16 -13.96 -1.22
N GLY A 319 3.86 -14.13 -1.45
CA GLY A 319 2.84 -13.88 -0.42
C GLY A 319 1.45 -13.47 -0.92
N VAL A 320 1.19 -13.59 -2.22
CA VAL A 320 -0.17 -13.45 -2.75
C VAL A 320 -0.90 -14.74 -2.45
N ILE A 321 -1.74 -14.74 -1.41
CA ILE A 321 -2.66 -15.82 -1.04
C ILE A 321 -3.99 -15.46 -1.70
N CYS A 322 -4.48 -16.15 -2.73
CA CYS A 322 -5.70 -15.76 -3.46
C CYS A 322 -6.33 -16.92 -4.24
N PHE A 323 -7.62 -16.77 -4.52
CA PHE A 323 -8.36 -17.53 -5.53
C PHE A 323 -8.20 -16.91 -6.91
N LEU A 324 -8.33 -17.71 -7.97
CA LEU A 324 -8.50 -17.18 -9.32
C LEU A 324 -9.99 -17.09 -9.69
N ALA A 325 -10.30 -16.29 -10.71
CA ALA A 325 -11.66 -16.16 -11.26
C ALA A 325 -12.31 -17.53 -11.54
N GLY A 326 -13.59 -17.66 -11.23
CA GLY A 326 -14.37 -18.89 -11.41
C GLY A 326 -14.28 -19.90 -10.26
N SER A 327 -13.56 -19.56 -9.18
CA SER A 327 -13.59 -20.29 -7.91
C SER A 327 -14.92 -20.05 -7.20
N MET A 328 -15.64 -21.12 -6.86
CA MET A 328 -17.01 -21.07 -6.35
C MET A 328 -17.00 -21.16 -4.82
N ILE A 329 -17.35 -20.08 -4.14
CA ILE A 329 -17.40 -19.99 -2.67
C ILE A 329 -18.80 -20.36 -2.18
N LEU A 330 -18.86 -21.22 -1.16
CA LEU A 330 -20.13 -21.65 -0.57
C LEU A 330 -20.81 -20.51 0.22
N THR A 331 -22.07 -20.22 -0.13
CA THR A 331 -22.93 -19.26 0.56
C THR A 331 -24.23 -19.94 1.00
N PRO A 332 -25.02 -19.31 1.91
CA PRO A 332 -26.29 -19.89 2.35
C PRO A 332 -27.32 -20.16 1.23
N THR A 333 -27.17 -19.51 0.08
CA THR A 333 -28.09 -19.63 -1.07
C THR A 333 -27.53 -20.46 -2.23
N GLY A 334 -26.35 -21.07 -2.04
CA GLY A 334 -25.62 -21.81 -3.07
C GLY A 334 -24.20 -21.28 -3.25
N GLU A 335 -23.47 -21.75 -4.26
CA GLU A 335 -22.12 -21.28 -4.50
C GLU A 335 -22.09 -20.05 -5.41
N ILE A 336 -21.26 -19.06 -5.05
CA ILE A 336 -21.06 -17.82 -5.80
C ILE A 336 -19.60 -17.74 -6.23
N ALA A 337 -19.35 -17.34 -7.49
CA ALA A 337 -17.99 -17.14 -7.96
C ALA A 337 -17.30 -16.02 -7.16
N VAL A 338 -16.04 -16.22 -6.76
CA VAL A 338 -15.30 -15.32 -5.88
C VAL A 338 -15.22 -13.89 -6.42
N GLU A 339 -15.15 -13.72 -7.74
CA GLU A 339 -15.14 -12.42 -8.41
C GLU A 339 -16.46 -11.63 -8.31
N ASN A 340 -17.55 -12.31 -7.93
CA ASN A 340 -18.87 -11.71 -7.78
C ASN A 340 -19.23 -11.43 -6.30
N LEU A 341 -18.39 -11.84 -5.35
CA LEU A 341 -18.61 -11.57 -3.93
C LEU A 341 -18.20 -10.14 -3.57
N THR A 342 -19.02 -9.51 -2.75
CA THR A 342 -18.87 -8.13 -2.30
C THR A 342 -18.98 -8.03 -0.78
N VAL A 343 -18.54 -6.90 -0.21
CA VAL A 343 -18.64 -6.65 1.23
C VAL A 343 -20.11 -6.66 1.66
N GLY A 344 -20.41 -7.41 2.71
CA GLY A 344 -21.77 -7.62 3.22
C GLY A 344 -22.43 -8.92 2.76
N ASP A 345 -21.90 -9.58 1.72
CA ASP A 345 -22.38 -10.91 1.32
C ASP A 345 -22.11 -11.93 2.42
N SER A 346 -22.96 -12.95 2.54
CA SER A 346 -22.82 -14.00 3.55
C SER A 346 -22.15 -15.24 2.97
N VAL A 347 -21.14 -15.76 3.67
CA VAL A 347 -20.46 -17.01 3.30
C VAL A 347 -20.64 -18.05 4.40
N ILE A 348 -20.60 -19.33 4.01
CA ILE A 348 -20.55 -20.44 4.95
C ILE A 348 -19.10 -20.66 5.36
N VAL A 349 -18.87 -20.63 6.68
CA VAL A 349 -17.58 -20.92 7.29
C VAL A 349 -17.67 -22.21 8.10
N ASN A 350 -16.56 -22.93 8.21
CA ASN A 350 -16.43 -24.08 9.10
C ASN A 350 -15.72 -23.67 10.39
N VAL A 351 -16.41 -23.78 11.52
CA VAL A 351 -15.88 -23.53 12.85
C VAL A 351 -15.93 -24.84 13.63
N SER A 352 -14.77 -25.47 13.85
CA SER A 352 -14.67 -26.73 14.60
C SER A 352 -15.60 -27.84 14.07
N GLY A 353 -15.74 -27.97 12.75
CA GLY A 353 -16.56 -28.98 12.10
C GLY A 353 -18.05 -28.62 11.98
N ARG A 354 -18.46 -27.40 12.34
CA ARG A 354 -19.84 -26.91 12.19
C ARG A 354 -19.89 -25.76 11.19
N GLU A 355 -20.96 -25.72 10.40
CA GLU A 355 -21.22 -24.63 9.48
C GLU A 355 -21.83 -23.44 10.23
N GLU A 356 -21.23 -22.26 10.05
CA GLU A 356 -21.74 -20.98 10.51
C GLU A 356 -21.83 -20.00 9.34
N ILE A 357 -22.68 -18.98 9.46
CA ILE A 357 -22.81 -17.92 8.48
C ILE A 357 -22.02 -16.71 8.97
N ARG A 358 -21.07 -16.21 8.17
CA ARG A 358 -20.34 -14.98 8.46
C ARG A 358 -20.41 -14.00 7.29
N PRO A 359 -20.54 -12.69 7.55
CA PRO A 359 -20.49 -11.68 6.51
C PRO A 359 -19.05 -11.48 6.02
N VAL A 360 -18.91 -11.24 4.71
CA VAL A 360 -17.69 -10.77 4.09
C VAL A 360 -17.44 -9.34 4.53
N THR A 361 -16.34 -9.11 5.23
CA THR A 361 -15.92 -7.78 5.71
C THR A 361 -15.00 -7.08 4.72
N TRP A 362 -14.41 -7.84 3.79
CA TRP A 362 -13.59 -7.30 2.70
C TRP A 362 -13.57 -8.24 1.49
N ALA A 363 -13.51 -7.66 0.30
CA ALA A 363 -13.22 -8.36 -0.94
C ALA A 363 -12.15 -7.57 -1.71
N GLY A 364 -11.14 -8.25 -2.24
CA GLY A 364 -10.05 -7.65 -3.00
C GLY A 364 -9.81 -8.36 -4.32
N ARG A 365 -9.31 -7.60 -5.31
CA ARG A 365 -8.92 -8.09 -6.63
C ARG A 365 -7.53 -7.59 -6.99
N ARG A 366 -6.75 -8.35 -7.77
CA ARG A 366 -5.61 -7.80 -8.52
C ARG A 366 -5.26 -8.72 -9.68
N THR A 367 -4.56 -8.18 -10.66
CA THR A 367 -3.99 -8.94 -11.77
C THR A 367 -2.54 -9.35 -11.45
N MET A 368 -2.22 -10.62 -11.67
CA MET A 368 -0.86 -11.15 -11.67
C MET A 368 -0.38 -11.29 -13.11
N THR A 369 0.90 -10.98 -13.34
CA THR A 369 1.62 -11.36 -14.56
C THR A 369 2.75 -12.28 -14.17
N VAL A 370 2.81 -13.44 -14.81
CA VAL A 370 3.79 -14.48 -14.51
C VAL A 370 5.19 -14.06 -14.97
N ARG A 371 6.19 -14.33 -14.13
CA ARG A 371 7.62 -14.15 -14.40
C ARG A 371 8.23 -15.50 -14.78
N ALA A 372 8.09 -15.87 -16.04
CA ALA A 372 8.50 -17.19 -16.54
C ALA A 372 10.02 -17.44 -16.46
N ASP A 373 10.83 -16.43 -16.15
CA ASP A 373 12.27 -16.51 -15.88
C ASP A 373 12.61 -17.07 -14.48
N LEU A 374 11.63 -17.11 -13.57
CA LEU A 374 11.79 -17.63 -12.21
C LEU A 374 11.33 -19.10 -12.11
N PRO A 375 11.72 -19.81 -11.03
CA PRO A 375 11.15 -21.11 -10.72
C PRO A 375 9.62 -21.05 -10.58
N ALA A 376 8.91 -22.13 -10.92
CA ALA A 376 7.45 -22.10 -11.06
C ALA A 376 6.71 -21.64 -9.78
N ASP A 377 7.25 -21.97 -8.61
CA ASP A 377 6.75 -21.61 -7.30
C ASP A 377 6.97 -20.12 -6.92
N GLU A 378 7.85 -19.42 -7.61
CA GLU A 378 8.21 -18.00 -7.41
C GLU A 378 7.82 -17.10 -8.62
N ALA A 379 7.57 -17.73 -9.77
CA ALA A 379 7.17 -17.12 -11.02
C ALA A 379 5.74 -16.56 -10.99
N GLY A 380 4.94 -16.97 -10.00
CA GLY A 380 3.53 -16.57 -9.90
C GLY A 380 2.61 -17.39 -10.80
N PHE A 381 2.99 -18.59 -11.23
CA PHE A 381 2.03 -19.51 -11.85
C PHE A 381 0.97 -19.94 -10.82
N PRO A 382 -0.32 -20.04 -11.21
CA PRO A 382 -1.33 -20.55 -10.32
C PRO A 382 -1.16 -22.06 -10.13
N VAL A 383 -1.52 -22.56 -8.96
CA VAL A 383 -1.66 -23.98 -8.67
C VAL A 383 -3.07 -24.41 -9.06
N ARG A 384 -3.18 -25.35 -10.00
CA ARG A 384 -4.41 -26.01 -10.38
C ARG A 384 -4.57 -27.29 -9.58
N ILE A 385 -5.67 -27.36 -8.84
CA ILE A 385 -6.12 -28.54 -8.10
C ILE A 385 -7.27 -29.14 -8.90
N LEU A 386 -7.02 -30.29 -9.53
CA LEU A 386 -8.03 -30.92 -10.38
C LEU A 386 -9.24 -31.38 -9.58
N LYS A 387 -10.39 -31.48 -10.26
CA LYS A 387 -11.53 -32.21 -9.74
C LYS A 387 -11.11 -33.58 -9.20
N ASP A 388 -11.69 -34.00 -8.08
CA ASP A 388 -11.45 -35.29 -7.41
C ASP A 388 -10.02 -35.49 -6.84
N ALA A 389 -9.18 -34.43 -6.84
CA ALA A 389 -7.78 -34.53 -6.44
C ALA A 389 -7.56 -34.94 -4.99
N ILE A 390 -8.38 -34.43 -4.06
CA ILE A 390 -8.24 -34.69 -2.62
C ILE A 390 -9.02 -35.94 -2.23
N SER A 391 -10.30 -36.01 -2.63
CA SER A 391 -11.15 -37.19 -2.45
C SER A 391 -12.23 -37.22 -3.53
N ALA A 392 -13.11 -38.23 -3.53
CA ALA A 392 -14.17 -38.31 -4.54
C ALA A 392 -15.13 -37.13 -4.38
N GLY A 393 -15.30 -36.34 -5.43
CA GLY A 393 -16.07 -35.11 -5.46
C GLY A 393 -15.34 -33.90 -4.87
N ILE A 394 -14.07 -33.98 -4.47
CA ILE A 394 -13.37 -32.90 -3.76
C ILE A 394 -12.00 -32.58 -4.39
N PRO A 395 -11.81 -31.37 -4.95
CA PRO A 395 -12.88 -30.41 -5.27
C PRO A 395 -13.84 -31.00 -6.33
N HIS A 396 -15.08 -30.52 -6.41
CA HIS A 396 -16.06 -31.02 -7.39
C HIS A 396 -15.87 -30.41 -8.79
N LYS A 397 -15.01 -29.39 -8.88
CA LYS A 397 -14.57 -28.66 -10.06
C LYS A 397 -13.11 -28.25 -9.86
N ASP A 398 -12.31 -28.20 -10.92
CA ASP A 398 -10.95 -27.66 -10.86
C ASP A 398 -10.91 -26.31 -10.13
N LEU A 399 -10.06 -26.23 -9.11
CA LEU A 399 -9.83 -25.04 -8.31
C LEU A 399 -8.45 -24.48 -8.66
N LEU A 400 -8.40 -23.19 -9.00
CA LEU A 400 -7.14 -22.49 -9.22
C LEU A 400 -6.91 -21.49 -8.09
N VAL A 401 -5.74 -21.60 -7.47
CA VAL A 401 -5.30 -20.75 -6.38
C VAL A 401 -3.84 -20.35 -6.60
N THR A 402 -3.37 -19.35 -5.89
CA THR A 402 -1.94 -19.02 -5.85
C THR A 402 -1.15 -20.04 -5.02
N ALA A 403 0.17 -20.08 -5.20
CA ALA A 403 1.06 -21.07 -4.59
C ALA A 403 1.04 -21.08 -3.05
N GLU A 404 0.83 -19.91 -2.44
CA GLU A 404 0.81 -19.73 -0.98
C GLU A 404 -0.59 -19.90 -0.38
N HIS A 405 -1.64 -20.09 -1.20
CA HIS A 405 -3.00 -20.27 -0.67
C HIS A 405 -3.14 -21.60 0.07
N CYS A 406 -3.70 -21.55 1.27
CA CYS A 406 -3.76 -22.69 2.15
C CYS A 406 -5.04 -23.51 1.95
N LEU A 407 -4.83 -24.82 1.82
CA LEU A 407 -5.89 -25.82 1.89
C LEU A 407 -6.03 -26.25 3.35
N PHE A 408 -7.25 -26.48 3.81
CA PHE A 408 -7.51 -26.96 5.16
C PHE A 408 -7.67 -28.49 5.15
N LEU A 409 -6.65 -29.19 5.63
CA LEU A 409 -6.57 -30.65 5.65
C LEU A 409 -6.18 -31.14 7.06
N ASP A 410 -6.90 -32.12 7.59
CA ASP A 410 -6.72 -32.70 8.93
C ASP A 410 -6.50 -31.65 10.05
N GLY A 411 -7.30 -30.57 10.02
CA GLY A 411 -7.26 -29.54 11.06
C GLY A 411 -6.12 -28.53 10.90
N LYS A 412 -5.40 -28.52 9.77
CA LYS A 412 -4.25 -27.65 9.54
C LYS A 412 -4.37 -26.93 8.20
N PHE A 413 -3.84 -25.71 8.14
CA PHE A 413 -3.64 -25.00 6.88
C PHE A 413 -2.30 -25.40 6.25
N ILE A 414 -2.34 -25.82 5.00
CA ILE A 414 -1.17 -26.26 4.24
C ILE A 414 -1.12 -25.51 2.91
N PRO A 415 -0.02 -24.80 2.60
CA PRO A 415 0.11 -24.09 1.33
C PRO A 415 0.02 -25.03 0.12
N ALA A 416 -0.73 -24.61 -0.90
CA ALA A 416 -0.97 -25.42 -2.10
C ALA A 416 0.32 -25.88 -2.80
N ARG A 417 1.39 -25.05 -2.82
CA ARG A 417 2.69 -25.42 -3.40
C ARG A 417 3.25 -26.72 -2.83
N MET A 418 3.02 -26.97 -1.54
CA MET A 418 3.64 -28.11 -0.85
C MET A 418 2.97 -29.43 -1.20
N LEU A 419 1.80 -29.36 -1.86
CA LEU A 419 1.00 -30.49 -2.29
C LEU A 419 1.10 -30.75 -3.80
N VAL A 420 1.94 -29.99 -4.52
CA VAL A 420 2.11 -30.08 -5.98
C VAL A 420 2.77 -31.41 -6.37
N ASN A 421 1.96 -32.40 -6.76
CA ASN A 421 2.45 -33.73 -7.17
C ASN A 421 2.74 -33.84 -8.67
N GLY A 422 2.52 -32.78 -9.44
CA GLY A 422 2.74 -32.75 -10.89
C GLY A 422 1.73 -33.57 -11.69
N ARG A 423 0.64 -34.03 -11.06
CA ARG A 423 -0.49 -34.75 -11.66
C ARG A 423 -1.80 -34.06 -11.28
N SER A 424 -2.44 -34.47 -10.18
CA SER A 424 -3.72 -33.91 -9.73
C SER A 424 -3.60 -32.51 -9.13
N ILE A 425 -2.41 -32.13 -8.65
CA ILE A 425 -2.09 -30.79 -8.18
C ILE A 425 -0.81 -30.36 -8.89
N HIS A 426 -0.87 -29.31 -9.71
CA HIS A 426 0.26 -28.85 -10.51
C HIS A 426 0.21 -27.35 -10.78
N TYR A 427 1.38 -26.74 -11.03
CA TYR A 427 1.44 -25.39 -11.57
C TYR A 427 0.90 -25.37 -13.00
N ASP A 428 -0.03 -24.47 -13.28
CA ASP A 428 -0.58 -24.29 -14.62
C ASP A 428 0.31 -23.35 -15.44
N LEU A 429 1.29 -23.95 -16.12
CA LEU A 429 2.29 -23.23 -16.92
C LEU A 429 1.70 -22.60 -18.21
N SER A 430 0.43 -22.86 -18.53
CA SER A 430 -0.24 -22.25 -19.68
C SER A 430 -0.74 -20.83 -19.41
N VAL A 431 -0.79 -20.43 -18.14
CA VAL A 431 -1.29 -19.12 -17.72
C VAL A 431 -0.12 -18.13 -17.64
N SER A 432 -0.19 -17.05 -18.42
CA SER A 432 0.82 -15.98 -18.40
C SER A 432 0.37 -14.74 -17.59
N SER A 433 -0.93 -14.58 -17.38
CA SER A 433 -1.53 -13.54 -16.54
C SER A 433 -2.94 -13.95 -16.12
N TYR A 434 -3.36 -13.54 -14.94
CA TYR A 434 -4.69 -13.84 -14.40
C TYR A 434 -5.13 -12.81 -13.37
N ASP A 435 -6.44 -12.66 -13.24
CA ASP A 435 -7.05 -11.96 -12.11
C ASP A 435 -7.21 -12.91 -10.93
N TYR A 436 -6.89 -12.40 -9.75
CA TYR A 436 -7.02 -13.11 -8.51
C TYR A 436 -7.80 -12.29 -7.49
N PHE A 437 -8.46 -13.00 -6.59
CA PHE A 437 -9.46 -12.47 -5.66
C PHE A 437 -9.27 -13.07 -4.27
N HIS A 438 -9.65 -12.33 -3.24
CA HIS A 438 -9.84 -12.89 -1.91
C HIS A 438 -10.95 -12.18 -1.16
N ILE A 439 -11.60 -12.92 -0.27
CA ILE A 439 -12.57 -12.42 0.71
C ILE A 439 -12.03 -12.56 2.15
N GLU A 440 -12.35 -11.60 3.01
CA GLU A 440 -12.08 -11.61 4.45
C GLU A 440 -13.40 -11.70 5.23
N THR A 441 -13.39 -12.37 6.37
CA THR A 441 -14.44 -12.32 7.40
C THR A 441 -13.90 -11.66 8.67
N ALA A 442 -14.76 -11.27 9.61
CA ALA A 442 -14.34 -10.57 10.84
C ALA A 442 -13.19 -11.29 11.59
N GLU A 443 -13.31 -12.59 11.79
CA GLU A 443 -12.23 -13.48 12.21
C GLU A 443 -11.67 -14.23 11.00
N HIS A 444 -10.44 -14.73 11.07
CA HIS A 444 -9.98 -15.70 10.07
C HIS A 444 -10.87 -16.94 10.13
N SER A 445 -11.27 -17.46 8.97
CA SER A 445 -12.23 -18.55 8.88
C SER A 445 -11.75 -19.63 7.90
N VAL A 446 -12.17 -20.86 8.15
CA VAL A 446 -12.14 -21.90 7.12
C VAL A 446 -13.39 -21.72 6.25
N ILE A 447 -13.22 -21.56 4.94
CA ILE A 447 -14.31 -21.43 3.97
C ILE A 447 -14.30 -22.61 2.99
N THR A 448 -15.36 -22.77 2.22
CA THR A 448 -15.46 -23.82 1.21
C THR A 448 -15.39 -23.23 -0.19
N ALA A 449 -14.42 -23.67 -1.00
CA ALA A 449 -14.23 -23.28 -2.39
C ALA A 449 -14.25 -24.52 -3.30
N ASN A 450 -15.15 -24.58 -4.27
CA ASN A 450 -15.39 -25.76 -5.13
C ASN A 450 -15.55 -27.07 -4.31
N GLY A 451 -16.18 -27.00 -3.14
CA GLY A 451 -16.32 -28.13 -2.21
C GLY A 451 -15.06 -28.47 -1.38
N LEU A 452 -13.92 -27.83 -1.61
CA LEU A 452 -12.70 -28.01 -0.82
C LEU A 452 -12.61 -26.96 0.29
N LEU A 453 -12.23 -27.37 1.51
CA LEU A 453 -12.00 -26.46 2.61
C LEU A 453 -10.67 -25.71 2.42
N THR A 454 -10.72 -24.38 2.53
CA THR A 454 -9.60 -23.47 2.34
C THR A 454 -9.66 -22.32 3.35
N GLU A 455 -8.69 -21.41 3.30
CA GLU A 455 -8.67 -20.22 4.15
C GLU A 455 -9.50 -19.05 3.60
N SER A 456 -10.06 -18.23 4.50
CA SER A 456 -10.43 -16.85 4.21
C SER A 456 -9.17 -15.96 4.25
N TYR A 457 -9.27 -14.68 3.91
CA TYR A 457 -8.12 -13.80 3.96
C TYR A 457 -7.69 -13.57 5.42
N LEU A 458 -6.41 -13.78 5.73
CA LEU A 458 -5.78 -13.34 6.97
C LEU A 458 -4.99 -12.07 6.68
N ASN A 459 -5.43 -10.94 7.24
CA ASN A 459 -4.77 -9.67 7.06
C ASN A 459 -3.45 -9.59 7.85
N THR A 460 -2.39 -10.22 7.33
CA THR A 460 -1.02 -10.19 7.90
C THR A 460 -0.22 -8.95 7.47
N GLY A 461 -0.90 -7.91 6.97
CA GLY A 461 -0.26 -6.67 6.49
C GLY A 461 0.00 -6.61 4.99
N ASN A 462 -0.33 -7.66 4.22
CA ASN A 462 -0.18 -7.72 2.76
C ASN A 462 -1.41 -7.17 1.97
N ARG A 463 -2.40 -6.59 2.65
CA ARG A 463 -3.66 -6.12 2.03
C ARG A 463 -3.46 -4.99 1.02
N GLY A 464 -2.45 -4.15 1.25
CA GLY A 464 -2.04 -3.10 0.32
C GLY A 464 -1.47 -3.60 -1.00
N SER A 465 -1.23 -4.91 -1.14
CA SER A 465 -0.86 -5.51 -2.40
C SER A 465 -2.07 -5.80 -3.31
N PHE A 466 -3.32 -5.55 -2.93
CA PHE A 466 -4.49 -5.76 -3.79
C PHE A 466 -4.97 -4.44 -4.41
N GLN A 467 -5.50 -4.47 -5.64
CA GLN A 467 -6.26 -3.35 -6.19
C GLN A 467 -7.61 -3.31 -5.48
N GLN A 468 -7.80 -2.29 -4.66
CA GLN A 468 -9.13 -1.72 -4.47
C GLN A 468 -9.32 -0.67 -5.58
N ASP A 469 -10.55 -0.24 -5.86
CA ASP A 469 -10.72 0.98 -6.67
C ASP A 469 -9.93 2.13 -5.99
N GLY A 470 -8.76 2.49 -6.56
CA GLY A 470 -7.81 3.49 -6.05
C GLY A 470 -6.32 3.02 -5.99
N SER A 471 -5.40 3.82 -6.55
CA SER A 471 -3.94 3.54 -6.63
C SER A 471 -3.17 3.78 -5.32
N VAL A 472 -3.41 2.99 -4.27
CA VAL A 472 -2.76 3.14 -2.95
C VAL A 472 -2.47 1.79 -2.30
N ILE A 473 -1.29 1.65 -1.71
CA ILE A 473 -0.94 0.53 -0.84
C ILE A 473 -1.51 0.83 0.55
N SER A 474 -2.31 -0.06 1.11
CA SER A 474 -2.77 -0.05 2.52
C SER A 474 -1.75 -0.78 3.42
N LEU A 475 -1.32 -0.15 4.51
CA LEU A 475 -0.78 -0.86 5.68
C LEU A 475 -1.87 -0.93 6.77
N GLY A 476 -2.55 -2.08 6.82
CA GLY A 476 -3.36 -2.55 7.96
C GLY A 476 -4.84 -2.12 7.99
N GLY A 477 -5.81 -3.04 7.91
CA GLY A 477 -6.54 -3.53 9.10
C GLY A 477 -5.63 -4.08 10.21
N SER A 478 -6.17 -4.49 11.36
CA SER A 478 -5.34 -5.14 12.39
C SER A 478 -4.47 -6.22 11.74
N ILE A 479 -3.15 -6.08 11.88
CA ILE A 479 -2.20 -7.07 11.38
C ILE A 479 -2.41 -8.28 12.27
N LYS A 480 -3.08 -9.27 11.69
CA LYS A 480 -3.32 -10.54 12.32
C LYS A 480 -2.08 -11.40 12.18
N SER A 481 -1.81 -12.25 13.15
CA SER A 481 -0.74 -13.25 13.07
C SER A 481 -1.34 -14.63 12.87
N TRP A 482 -0.58 -15.50 12.18
CA TRP A 482 -0.95 -16.91 12.07
C TRP A 482 -1.00 -17.63 13.43
N VAL A 483 -0.29 -17.11 14.43
CA VAL A 483 -0.19 -17.70 15.76
C VAL A 483 -1.41 -17.36 16.61
N GLU A 484 -1.90 -16.12 16.52
CA GLU A 484 -2.93 -15.60 17.43
C GLU A 484 -4.33 -15.60 16.81
N ASP A 485 -4.44 -15.37 15.49
CA ASP A 485 -5.72 -15.04 14.86
C ASP A 485 -6.21 -16.07 13.85
N ALA A 486 -5.39 -17.08 13.52
CA ALA A 486 -5.76 -18.04 12.50
C ALA A 486 -6.83 -19.03 12.99
N ALA A 487 -7.81 -19.34 12.13
CA ALA A 487 -8.85 -20.34 12.40
C ALA A 487 -8.29 -21.74 12.73
N ALA A 488 -7.06 -22.02 12.29
CA ALA A 488 -6.34 -23.26 12.48
C ALA A 488 -4.83 -23.03 12.31
N PRO A 489 -3.97 -23.91 12.84
CA PRO A 489 -2.53 -23.77 12.69
C PRO A 489 -2.09 -23.94 11.23
N LEU A 490 -1.25 -23.01 10.75
CA LEU A 490 -0.45 -23.18 9.55
C LEU A 490 0.66 -24.20 9.81
N THR A 491 0.89 -25.11 8.86
CA THR A 491 2.01 -26.04 8.95
C THR A 491 2.76 -26.17 7.62
N THR A 492 4.07 -26.10 7.71
CA THR A 492 5.01 -26.46 6.64
C THR A 492 5.98 -27.56 7.07
N ASP A 493 5.66 -28.22 8.20
CA ASP A 493 6.47 -29.31 8.75
C ASP A 493 6.40 -30.55 7.85
N ARG A 494 7.57 -31.02 7.41
CA ARG A 494 7.69 -32.18 6.52
C ARG A 494 7.02 -33.43 7.10
N ALA A 495 7.15 -33.69 8.41
CA ALA A 495 6.58 -34.89 9.02
C ALA A 495 5.04 -34.91 8.96
N THR A 496 4.42 -33.72 8.87
CA THR A 496 2.99 -33.56 8.66
C THR A 496 2.61 -33.56 7.18
N VAL A 497 3.32 -32.78 6.35
CA VAL A 497 2.92 -32.51 4.96
C VAL A 497 3.25 -33.66 4.01
N GLU A 498 4.41 -34.32 4.19
CA GLU A 498 4.83 -35.40 3.30
C GLU A 498 3.82 -36.55 3.24
N PRO A 499 3.30 -37.09 4.36
CA PRO A 499 2.28 -38.14 4.31
C PRO A 499 1.03 -37.77 3.49
N MET A 500 0.52 -36.54 3.65
CA MET A 500 -0.64 -36.06 2.90
C MET A 500 -0.34 -35.95 1.40
N PHE A 501 0.81 -35.36 1.06
CA PHE A 501 1.30 -35.32 -0.31
C PHE A 501 1.33 -36.73 -0.93
N ARG A 502 1.89 -37.72 -0.21
CA ARG A 502 2.00 -39.11 -0.71
C ARG A 502 0.63 -39.74 -0.95
N VAL A 503 -0.35 -39.51 -0.06
CA VAL A 503 -1.73 -40.01 -0.24
C VAL A 503 -2.37 -39.42 -1.50
N ILE A 504 -2.28 -38.09 -1.68
CA ILE A 504 -2.84 -37.40 -2.84
C ILE A 504 -2.14 -37.85 -4.14
N ALA A 505 -0.81 -38.00 -4.12
CA ALA A 505 -0.03 -38.48 -5.26
C ALA A 505 -0.41 -39.91 -5.64
N ALA A 506 -0.49 -40.83 -4.67
CA ALA A 506 -0.89 -42.22 -4.91
C ALA A 506 -2.30 -42.32 -5.49
N ARG A 507 -3.22 -41.46 -5.03
CA ARG A 507 -4.56 -41.34 -5.60
C ARG A 507 -4.53 -40.89 -7.07
N ALA A 508 -3.73 -39.88 -7.39
CA ALA A 508 -3.58 -39.39 -8.77
C ALA A 508 -3.02 -40.47 -9.70
N GLU A 509 -2.07 -41.28 -9.21
CA GLU A 509 -1.52 -42.43 -9.93
C GLU A 509 -2.56 -43.54 -10.13
N ALA A 510 -3.33 -43.88 -9.09
CA ALA A 510 -4.41 -44.85 -9.19
C ALA A 510 -5.51 -44.42 -10.16
N ALA A 511 -5.74 -43.11 -10.30
CA ALA A 511 -6.64 -42.52 -11.29
C ALA A 511 -6.01 -42.38 -12.70
N ALA A 512 -4.77 -42.85 -12.90
CA ALA A 512 -4.03 -42.79 -14.16
C ALA A 512 -3.90 -41.37 -14.75
N LEU A 513 -3.85 -40.33 -13.91
CA LEU A 513 -3.69 -38.95 -14.36
C LEU A 513 -2.28 -38.75 -14.93
N PRO A 514 -2.12 -38.07 -16.08
CA PRO A 514 -0.81 -37.85 -16.70
C PRO A 514 0.08 -36.96 -15.81
N LYS A 515 1.39 -37.19 -15.87
CA LYS A 515 2.38 -36.32 -15.23
C LYS A 515 2.67 -35.13 -16.15
N VAL A 516 2.51 -33.92 -15.62
CA VAL A 516 2.71 -32.65 -16.34
C VAL A 516 4.18 -32.20 -16.29
N ALA A 517 4.91 -32.59 -15.25
CA ALA A 517 6.31 -32.20 -15.03
C ALA A 517 7.32 -33.25 -15.54
N GLN A 518 8.44 -32.79 -16.11
CA GLN A 518 9.56 -33.65 -16.52
C GLN A 518 10.30 -34.22 -15.31
N ASP A 519 10.84 -35.43 -15.46
CA ASP A 519 11.73 -36.02 -14.48
C ASP A 519 13.08 -35.29 -14.49
N VAL A 520 13.54 -34.91 -13.30
CA VAL A 520 14.82 -34.22 -13.12
C VAL A 520 15.87 -35.24 -12.71
N THR A 521 17.02 -35.22 -13.38
CA THR A 521 18.15 -36.08 -13.00
C THR A 521 18.95 -35.41 -11.89
N LEU A 522 19.19 -36.14 -10.79
CA LEU A 522 19.93 -35.65 -9.64
C LEU A 522 21.35 -36.22 -9.62
N THR A 523 22.31 -35.42 -9.13
CA THR A 523 23.69 -35.82 -8.86
C THR A 523 24.10 -35.45 -7.43
N ALA A 524 24.94 -36.26 -6.79
CA ALA A 524 25.56 -35.92 -5.51
C ALA A 524 26.87 -35.12 -5.69
N ASP A 525 27.35 -34.95 -6.92
CA ASP A 525 28.56 -34.19 -7.19
C ASP A 525 28.28 -32.69 -7.11
N ALA A 526 28.93 -32.00 -6.16
CA ALA A 526 28.83 -30.56 -6.01
C ALA A 526 29.67 -29.77 -7.03
N ASP A 527 30.53 -30.41 -7.84
CA ASP A 527 31.56 -29.73 -8.67
C ASP A 527 32.37 -28.72 -7.84
N LEU A 528 32.77 -29.11 -6.63
CA LEU A 528 33.43 -28.23 -5.68
C LEU A 528 34.82 -27.81 -6.18
N HIS A 529 35.03 -26.50 -6.35
CA HIS A 529 36.33 -25.92 -6.74
C HIS A 529 36.53 -24.52 -6.15
N LEU A 530 37.75 -23.99 -6.22
CA LEU A 530 38.02 -22.58 -5.93
C LEU A 530 38.22 -21.79 -7.22
N VAL A 531 37.87 -20.51 -7.19
CA VAL A 531 38.24 -19.53 -8.21
C VAL A 531 38.99 -18.37 -7.54
N THR A 532 40.19 -18.05 -8.01
CA THR A 532 41.00 -16.94 -7.50
C THR A 532 40.51 -15.58 -8.05
N GLU A 533 41.05 -14.49 -7.50
CA GLU A 533 40.74 -13.10 -7.92
C GLU A 533 40.99 -12.84 -9.42
N ASP A 534 41.95 -13.53 -10.03
CA ASP A 534 42.26 -13.45 -11.46
C ASP A 534 41.44 -14.42 -12.35
N GLY A 535 40.50 -15.15 -11.75
CA GLY A 535 39.64 -16.12 -12.45
C GLY A 535 40.24 -17.52 -12.62
N THR A 536 41.42 -17.80 -12.07
CA THR A 536 42.02 -19.14 -12.15
C THR A 536 41.21 -20.17 -11.34
N VAL A 537 40.85 -21.29 -11.98
CA VAL A 537 40.15 -22.40 -11.33
C VAL A 537 41.14 -23.34 -10.65
N LEU A 538 41.01 -23.52 -9.33
CA LEU A 538 41.78 -24.47 -8.53
C LEU A 538 40.91 -25.68 -8.19
N ARG A 539 41.27 -26.84 -8.74
CA ARG A 539 40.54 -28.09 -8.51
C ARG A 539 40.91 -28.71 -7.16
N LYS A 540 39.92 -29.37 -6.54
CA LYS A 540 40.10 -30.15 -5.31
C LYS A 540 41.17 -31.22 -5.53
N MET A 541 42.23 -31.22 -4.73
CA MET A 541 43.30 -32.21 -4.82
C MET A 541 42.91 -33.54 -4.19
N ARG A 542 42.34 -33.46 -2.99
CA ARG A 542 41.92 -34.60 -2.19
C ARG A 542 40.82 -34.18 -1.22
N GLU A 543 40.11 -35.17 -0.71
CA GLU A 543 39.16 -35.01 0.37
C GLU A 543 39.50 -36.03 1.46
N THR A 544 39.61 -35.61 2.72
CA THR A 544 39.93 -36.51 3.83
C THR A 544 39.26 -35.99 5.10
N ASN A 545 38.55 -36.85 5.83
CA ASN A 545 37.81 -36.49 7.06
C ASN A 545 36.87 -35.29 6.88
N GLY A 546 36.21 -35.19 5.72
CA GLY A 546 35.31 -34.08 5.38
C GLY A 546 36.01 -32.80 4.92
N TYR A 547 37.35 -32.73 4.91
CA TYR A 547 38.08 -31.56 4.40
C TYR A 547 38.42 -31.71 2.92
N ALA A 548 37.89 -30.80 2.10
CA ALA A 548 38.31 -30.60 0.72
C ALA A 548 39.58 -29.74 0.70
N MET A 549 40.65 -30.25 0.09
CA MET A 549 41.98 -29.62 0.10
C MET A 549 42.33 -29.01 -1.25
N PHE A 550 42.78 -27.75 -1.23
CA PHE A 550 43.13 -26.96 -2.42
C PHE A 550 44.52 -26.33 -2.27
N MET A 551 45.32 -26.34 -3.34
CA MET A 551 46.60 -25.61 -3.36
C MET A 551 46.37 -24.17 -3.76
N LEU A 552 46.87 -23.23 -2.96
CA LEU A 552 46.80 -21.80 -3.22
C LEU A 552 48.13 -21.30 -3.81
N PRO A 553 48.12 -20.76 -5.05
CA PRO A 553 49.27 -20.05 -5.63
C PRO A 553 49.74 -18.88 -4.74
N GLN A 554 50.97 -18.42 -4.94
CA GLN A 554 51.49 -17.25 -4.23
C GLN A 554 50.59 -16.02 -4.45
N ASN A 555 50.54 -15.13 -3.47
CA ASN A 555 49.85 -13.82 -3.55
C ASN A 555 48.31 -13.83 -3.68
N VAL A 556 47.66 -15.00 -3.65
CA VAL A 556 46.19 -15.07 -3.55
C VAL A 556 45.72 -14.53 -2.19
N ARG A 557 44.86 -13.50 -2.22
CA ARG A 557 44.27 -12.87 -1.02
C ARG A 557 42.82 -13.23 -0.80
N THR A 558 42.10 -13.57 -1.87
CA THR A 558 40.71 -14.00 -1.80
C THR A 558 40.49 -15.17 -2.75
N VAL A 559 39.63 -16.09 -2.35
CA VAL A 559 39.13 -17.15 -3.23
C VAL A 559 37.61 -17.22 -3.15
N ARG A 560 37.00 -17.69 -4.22
CA ARG A 560 35.59 -18.06 -4.30
C ARG A 560 35.47 -19.57 -4.21
N LEU A 561 34.77 -20.08 -3.20
CA LEU A 561 34.36 -21.48 -3.11
C LEU A 561 33.11 -21.68 -3.95
N VAL A 562 33.28 -22.34 -5.09
CA VAL A 562 32.23 -22.57 -6.09
C VAL A 562 31.70 -23.99 -5.99
N SER A 563 30.38 -24.13 -6.04
CA SER A 563 29.69 -25.42 -6.09
C SER A 563 28.37 -25.29 -6.86
N ARG A 564 27.84 -26.41 -7.34
CA ARG A 564 26.44 -26.53 -7.75
C ARG A 564 25.52 -26.11 -6.61
N THR A 565 24.36 -25.59 -6.95
CA THR A 565 23.32 -25.25 -5.97
C THR A 565 22.03 -25.99 -6.31
N SER A 566 21.19 -26.13 -5.28
CA SER A 566 19.86 -26.71 -5.40
C SER A 566 18.97 -26.14 -4.32
N ARG A 567 17.66 -26.16 -4.54
CA ARG A 567 16.69 -25.91 -3.47
C ARG A 567 16.26 -27.24 -2.88
N PRO A 568 16.24 -27.42 -1.54
CA PRO A 568 15.68 -28.61 -0.92
C PRO A 568 14.26 -28.95 -1.40
N ALA A 569 13.42 -27.94 -1.64
CA ALA A 569 12.09 -28.09 -2.23
C ALA A 569 12.09 -28.78 -3.62
N ASP A 570 13.16 -28.64 -4.41
CA ASP A 570 13.25 -29.23 -5.75
C ASP A 570 13.81 -30.65 -5.74
N VAL A 571 14.73 -30.95 -4.83
CA VAL A 571 15.51 -32.20 -4.85
C VAL A 571 15.05 -33.24 -3.83
N VAL A 572 14.43 -32.80 -2.74
CA VAL A 572 13.77 -33.69 -1.77
C VAL A 572 12.30 -33.85 -2.12
N GLY A 573 11.64 -32.73 -2.46
CA GLY A 573 10.25 -32.68 -2.90
C GLY A 573 9.52 -31.44 -2.40
N PRO A 574 8.35 -31.12 -3.01
CA PRO A 574 7.61 -29.89 -2.76
C PRO A 574 7.07 -29.77 -1.32
N PHE A 575 6.95 -30.89 -0.61
CA PHE A 575 6.58 -30.95 0.81
C PHE A 575 7.70 -30.46 1.76
N VAL A 576 8.81 -29.94 1.23
CA VAL A 576 9.87 -29.25 1.97
C VAL A 576 9.79 -27.75 1.70
N ASP A 577 9.73 -26.96 2.77
CA ASP A 577 9.54 -25.50 2.68
C ASP A 577 10.83 -24.71 2.37
N ASP A 578 11.99 -25.32 2.57
CA ASP A 578 13.27 -24.66 2.31
C ASP A 578 13.49 -24.49 0.80
N ARG A 579 13.25 -23.25 0.33
CA ARG A 579 13.41 -22.79 -1.06
C ARG A 579 14.75 -22.12 -1.32
N ARG A 580 15.69 -22.12 -0.37
CA ARG A 580 16.97 -21.43 -0.55
C ARG A 580 17.84 -22.16 -1.57
N GLN A 581 18.58 -21.40 -2.38
CA GLN A 581 19.65 -21.95 -3.22
C GLN A 581 20.86 -22.30 -2.34
N LEU A 582 21.01 -23.59 -2.04
CA LEU A 582 22.05 -24.10 -1.15
C LEU A 582 23.12 -24.85 -1.95
N GLY A 583 24.38 -24.47 -1.75
CA GLY A 583 25.56 -25.15 -2.28
C GLY A 583 26.02 -26.26 -1.35
N VAL A 584 27.09 -26.01 -0.59
CA VAL A 584 27.62 -26.91 0.45
C VAL A 584 27.52 -26.29 1.85
N LEU A 585 27.38 -27.14 2.88
CA LEU A 585 27.41 -26.72 4.27
C LEU A 585 28.84 -26.76 4.77
N VAL A 586 29.42 -25.59 5.05
CA VAL A 586 30.83 -25.46 5.43
C VAL A 586 30.97 -25.32 6.93
N GLY A 587 31.79 -26.18 7.53
CA GLY A 587 32.21 -26.12 8.93
C GLY A 587 33.50 -25.32 9.09
N ASN A 588 34.56 -25.93 9.62
CA ASN A 588 35.85 -25.26 9.79
C ASN A 588 36.58 -25.03 8.45
N VAL A 589 37.21 -23.86 8.30
CA VAL A 589 38.12 -23.54 7.19
C VAL A 589 39.52 -23.29 7.77
N ALA A 590 40.52 -24.02 7.27
CA ALA A 590 41.89 -23.97 7.76
C ALA A 590 42.86 -23.65 6.63
N LEU A 591 43.75 -22.68 6.86
CA LEU A 591 44.87 -22.34 6.01
C LEU A 591 46.14 -22.96 6.57
N TYR A 592 46.84 -23.75 5.76
CA TYR A 592 48.12 -24.36 6.10
C TYR A 592 49.23 -23.65 5.31
N ASP A 593 50.12 -22.93 6.00
CA ASP A 593 51.20 -22.14 5.38
C ASP A 593 52.51 -22.29 6.15
N ALA A 594 53.60 -22.65 5.46
CA ALA A 594 54.98 -22.65 6.00
C ALA A 594 55.17 -23.26 7.42
N GLY A 595 54.36 -24.25 7.80
CA GLY A 595 54.40 -24.92 9.12
C GLY A 595 53.44 -24.35 10.18
N SER A 596 52.67 -23.31 9.87
CA SER A 596 51.55 -22.81 10.68
C SER A 596 50.20 -23.28 10.14
N THR A 597 49.19 -23.27 11.01
CA THR A 597 47.80 -23.53 10.65
C THR A 597 46.94 -22.42 11.24
N THR A 598 46.22 -21.71 10.38
CA THR A 598 45.34 -20.60 10.76
C THR A 598 43.89 -21.01 10.49
N SER A 599 43.01 -20.81 11.46
CA SER A 599 41.57 -20.99 11.27
C SER A 599 40.97 -19.73 10.67
N LEU A 600 40.25 -19.86 9.56
CA LEU A 600 39.48 -18.78 8.94
C LEU A 600 38.03 -18.93 9.40
N SER A 601 37.56 -18.01 10.25
CA SER A 601 36.25 -18.10 10.89
C SER A 601 35.26 -17.03 10.45
N ALA A 602 35.62 -16.17 9.50
CA ALA A 602 34.76 -15.06 9.06
C ALA A 602 33.35 -15.54 8.69
N HIS A 603 33.24 -16.68 7.99
CA HIS A 603 31.93 -17.24 7.62
C HIS A 603 31.08 -17.66 8.82
N LEU A 604 31.66 -17.90 9.99
CA LEU A 604 30.95 -18.26 11.23
C LEU A 604 30.67 -17.05 12.13
N THR A 605 31.34 -15.91 11.92
CA THR A 605 31.27 -14.74 12.82
C THR A 605 30.66 -13.51 12.18
N GLU A 606 30.86 -13.29 10.88
CA GLU A 606 30.40 -12.09 10.18
C GLU A 606 28.94 -12.24 9.74
N GLU A 607 28.10 -11.27 10.06
CA GLU A 607 26.66 -11.32 9.70
C GLU A 607 26.44 -11.37 8.19
N THR A 608 27.19 -10.56 7.44
CA THR A 608 27.06 -10.45 5.99
C THR A 608 28.36 -10.80 5.28
N LEU A 609 28.32 -11.80 4.40
CA LEU A 609 29.45 -12.22 3.59
C LEU A 609 29.01 -12.64 2.20
N SER A 610 29.78 -12.22 1.20
CA SER A 610 29.46 -12.46 -0.22
C SER A 610 29.42 -13.96 -0.53
N GLY A 611 28.30 -14.44 -1.09
CA GLY A 611 28.13 -15.83 -1.49
C GLY A 611 27.85 -16.82 -0.34
N TRP A 612 27.56 -16.32 0.86
CA TRP A 612 27.15 -17.11 2.02
C TRP A 612 25.67 -16.88 2.34
N SER A 613 24.99 -17.92 2.85
CA SER A 613 23.61 -17.83 3.35
C SER A 613 23.54 -17.00 4.64
N ALA A 614 22.38 -16.79 5.26
CA ALA A 614 22.30 -16.16 6.59
C ALA A 614 23.01 -17.00 7.67
N LEU A 615 23.46 -16.37 8.76
CA LEU A 615 23.99 -17.07 9.93
C LEU A 615 22.85 -17.80 10.65
N GLU A 616 22.90 -19.13 10.67
CA GLU A 616 21.96 -19.98 11.42
C GLU A 616 22.56 -20.52 12.74
N GLY A 617 23.89 -20.44 12.86
CA GLY A 617 24.65 -20.93 14.01
C GLY A 617 26.14 -20.63 13.87
N GLN A 618 26.91 -20.93 14.91
CA GLN A 618 28.34 -20.60 14.99
C GLN A 618 29.27 -21.74 14.55
N THR A 619 28.72 -22.88 14.14
CA THR A 619 29.51 -24.08 13.82
C THR A 619 29.58 -24.41 12.33
N ALA A 620 28.63 -23.91 11.55
CA ALA A 620 28.56 -24.14 10.12
C ALA A 620 27.72 -23.08 9.41
N ARG A 621 27.95 -22.90 8.11
CA ARG A 621 27.15 -22.01 7.27
C ARG A 621 27.03 -22.53 5.85
N TRP A 622 25.83 -22.46 5.29
CA TRP A 622 25.59 -22.80 3.89
C TRP A 622 26.18 -21.74 2.95
N THR A 623 26.80 -22.19 1.87
CA THR A 623 27.16 -21.33 0.73
C THR A 623 25.96 -21.15 -0.21
N THR A 624 25.91 -20.06 -0.97
CA THR A 624 24.95 -19.85 -2.08
C THR A 624 25.55 -20.22 -3.45
N GLY A 625 26.59 -21.06 -3.47
CA GLY A 625 27.22 -21.57 -4.70
C GLY A 625 28.48 -20.82 -5.15
N ASN A 626 28.78 -19.64 -4.58
CA ASN A 626 29.94 -18.83 -4.96
C ASN A 626 30.49 -18.01 -3.75
N ALA A 627 30.85 -18.71 -2.69
CA ALA A 627 31.18 -18.14 -1.38
C ALA A 627 32.58 -17.50 -1.34
N GLU A 628 32.69 -16.27 -0.84
CA GLU A 628 33.99 -15.61 -0.64
C GLU A 628 34.72 -16.13 0.59
N ILE A 629 36.00 -16.46 0.46
CA ILE A 629 36.90 -16.78 1.57
C ILE A 629 38.10 -15.85 1.47
N GLN A 630 38.29 -15.04 2.50
CA GLN A 630 39.46 -14.18 2.64
C GLN A 630 40.64 -14.98 3.20
N ILE A 631 41.78 -14.86 2.54
CA ILE A 631 43.03 -15.53 2.91
C ILE A 631 43.87 -14.52 3.72
N THR A 632 43.74 -14.56 5.04
CA THR A 632 44.51 -13.72 5.98
C THR A 632 45.79 -14.43 6.45
N ASP A 633 46.70 -13.67 7.07
CA ASP A 633 47.86 -14.19 7.82
C ASP A 633 48.79 -15.14 7.04
N ARG A 634 49.08 -14.79 5.79
CA ARG A 634 49.94 -15.55 4.88
C ARG A 634 51.33 -14.93 4.74
N ALA A 635 52.38 -15.77 4.74
CA ALA A 635 53.75 -15.33 4.49
C ALA A 635 53.95 -14.90 3.03
N THR A 636 54.73 -13.85 2.78
CA THR A 636 54.96 -13.32 1.43
C THR A 636 55.65 -14.37 0.55
N HIS A 637 55.10 -14.65 -0.64
CA HIS A 637 55.61 -15.65 -1.61
C HIS A 637 55.58 -17.12 -1.15
N SER A 638 54.81 -17.48 -0.11
CA SER A 638 54.61 -18.89 0.25
C SER A 638 53.61 -19.59 -0.67
N ILE A 639 53.68 -20.91 -0.80
CA ILE A 639 52.58 -21.73 -1.31
C ILE A 639 51.82 -22.26 -0.10
N ALA A 640 50.50 -22.07 -0.08
CA ALA A 640 49.65 -22.50 1.03
C ALA A 640 48.64 -23.55 0.56
N MET A 641 48.06 -24.28 1.51
CA MET A 641 46.97 -25.20 1.25
C MET A 641 45.73 -24.75 2.04
N LEU A 642 44.57 -24.70 1.39
CA LEU A 642 43.29 -24.41 2.03
C LEU A 642 42.54 -25.72 2.24
N GLY A 643 42.16 -26.00 3.49
CA GLY A 643 41.24 -27.06 3.86
C GLY A 643 39.87 -26.49 4.18
N VAL A 644 38.84 -26.93 3.48
CA VAL A 644 37.44 -26.52 3.71
C VAL A 644 36.66 -27.74 4.19
N GLN A 645 36.15 -27.71 5.42
CA GLN A 645 35.33 -28.80 5.95
C GLN A 645 33.91 -28.75 5.38
N ILE A 646 33.52 -29.80 4.67
CA ILE A 646 32.19 -30.01 4.12
C ILE A 646 31.42 -30.95 5.06
N LEU A 647 30.39 -30.42 5.72
CA LEU A 647 29.58 -31.17 6.69
C LEU A 647 28.37 -31.84 6.03
N SER A 648 27.86 -31.24 4.97
CA SER A 648 26.76 -31.79 4.18
C SER A 648 26.87 -31.30 2.74
N SER A 649 26.42 -32.16 1.83
CA SER A 649 26.22 -31.83 0.41
C SER A 649 24.78 -32.17 0.05
N SER A 650 24.18 -31.34 -0.79
CA SER A 650 22.82 -31.57 -1.28
C SER A 650 22.84 -32.55 -2.45
N GLN A 651 21.66 -32.99 -2.90
CA GLN A 651 21.51 -33.47 -4.27
C GLN A 651 21.36 -32.26 -5.18
N TYR A 652 21.96 -32.31 -6.37
CA TYR A 652 21.95 -31.22 -7.33
C TYR A 652 21.25 -31.64 -8.61
N ILE A 653 20.53 -30.71 -9.23
CA ILE A 653 19.91 -30.94 -10.53
C ILE A 653 21.01 -30.94 -11.60
N VAL A 654 21.06 -32.00 -12.41
CA VAL A 654 21.91 -32.04 -13.60
C VAL A 654 21.20 -31.26 -14.69
N SER A 655 21.66 -30.04 -14.97
CA SER A 655 21.26 -29.32 -16.18
C SER A 655 21.95 -29.94 -17.39
N ASP A 656 21.18 -30.38 -18.38
CA ASP A 656 21.72 -30.71 -19.69
C ASP A 656 22.38 -29.44 -20.26
N VAL A 657 23.70 -29.38 -20.21
CA VAL A 657 24.47 -28.22 -20.69
C VAL A 657 24.28 -28.09 -22.19
N LYS A 658 23.36 -27.19 -22.59
CA LYS A 658 23.41 -26.43 -23.84
C LYS A 658 22.81 -25.04 -23.63
N THR A 659 23.59 -24.14 -23.05
CA THR A 659 23.37 -22.69 -23.22
C THR A 659 24.47 -22.16 -24.13
N ALA A 660 24.22 -22.21 -25.43
CA ALA A 660 24.87 -21.35 -26.39
C ALA A 660 24.24 -19.94 -26.26
N ALA A 661 24.94 -19.01 -25.62
CA ALA A 661 24.81 -17.55 -25.83
C ALA A 661 25.77 -16.80 -24.89
N ALA A 662 27.05 -16.78 -25.23
CA ALA A 662 28.00 -15.77 -24.76
C ALA A 662 29.12 -15.60 -25.81
N GLN A 663 28.72 -15.34 -27.06
CA GLN A 663 29.55 -14.67 -28.05
C GLN A 663 28.62 -13.75 -28.85
N THR A 664 29.06 -12.51 -29.02
CA THR A 664 28.44 -11.37 -29.73
C THR A 664 27.27 -10.64 -29.05
N ALA A 665 27.59 -9.63 -28.22
CA ALA A 665 27.49 -8.19 -28.54
C ALA A 665 28.09 -7.35 -27.41
#